data_AF-A0A8S1XLG9-F1
#
_entry.id   AF-A0A8S1XLG9-F1
#
_cell.length_a   1.000
_cell.length_b   1.000
_cell.length_c   1.000
_cell.angle_alpha   90.00
_cell.angle_beta   90.00
_cell.angle_gamma   90.00
#
_symmetry.space_group_name_H-M   'P 1'
#
loop_
_entity.id
_entity.type
_entity.pdbx_description
1 polymer ?
#
loop_
_entity_poly.entity_id
_entity_poly.type
_entity_poly.pdbx_seq_one_letter_code
_entity_poly.pdbx_strand_id
1 'polypeptide(L)'
;MLLILYIPLILASYLYENSTLITQTMFYEREDNPMYNLSVFATYESYNQLDIKIEDLEKRQFHIPSDMEPFKSIYNDIINPIACSHYDYETKIDESPFKFNVIRADTQETMLSLYDIIVSELYSEFTVKIPTKYLFGLGERNQKGFRFKEGIYTLMAKDVPQLLEDGKQPGKGVYSSHPVYLMRERSGKYHVLFFKNSSPMDVIYKDDKLTFKYIGGILQLKLFLGDYDPETAVKLYHSYLGGWALHPFWAMGYHHSRWPIKSSQKLKEYVYKHKEHDIPLDTIWSDIDYMNDRQIFSVDEMRFHKNDFEEIQNQLGVNYIPIIDVAVGVKYGKQDKGFREGINLDIFLRSPNTGQRFRGKVWPGSSYFPDFFHPNCSTYWRTMIKHLYQSTNFSGLWIDMNEPTNFCDGECDLQQGREKWNSTMDYTDVNEAYKNNHIRFPYIPGVSPLEKMTLPPNLFHYGKHLHKDVHNLYGLQESFETYQAQKEIGKPLPFIISRSTFPGSGHFTQHWEGDNEASYTFLYLSVGSTMQFNIFGIPMVGADVCGFLDNTTPKLCARWVQLGSLYPFFRNHNNDRAKDQEFYSLGDDVLLAARRNVKLRYSIIKWYYSLFLRSNHTGTIFRPVFFEFNDDVNLFKDEVLDTQFLIGDELMATPILVEGQTIRKAYFPKSYWYHFLSGSRLQKLEDPGQEHFVMCKYTDYVPLYIKGGSIILQQNITQVKSVKDLKNHYYAVIAIGEKDSFGTMIDLDEFSDQKIVEKCDQLNCILNVNFSKQDNQAEFTIVRADNGGPASYPLFISRLKIYGLPPSQTIKCSSNKIVECSYSNENTFPYISNIQLNEGIGLEFGETTGVFKLTLQFS
;
A
#
# COMPACT_ATOMS: atom_id res chain seq x y z
N MET A 1 49.13 29.40 15.51
CA MET A 1 49.39 30.79 15.09
C MET A 1 48.57 31.00 13.82
N LEU A 2 47.74 32.05 13.80
CA LEU A 2 46.80 32.40 12.72
C LEU A 2 47.47 32.41 11.32
N LEU A 3 46.74 31.99 10.29
CA LEU A 3 46.23 32.92 9.27
C LEU A 3 45.04 32.32 8.50
N ILE A 4 43.92 33.01 8.63
CA ILE A 4 42.69 32.99 7.82
C ILE A 4 42.94 33.91 6.60
N LEU A 5 42.50 33.49 5.40
CA LEU A 5 41.92 34.31 4.29
C LEU A 5 41.91 33.44 3.01
N TYR A 6 40.79 32.93 2.47
CA TYR A 6 39.61 33.53 1.79
C TYR A 6 39.71 33.56 0.24
N ILE A 7 38.62 33.04 -0.38
CA ILE A 7 38.08 33.22 -1.74
C ILE A 7 38.67 32.35 -2.88
N PRO A 8 37.81 31.59 -3.57
CA PRO A 8 37.62 31.82 -5.00
C PRO A 8 36.20 32.31 -5.29
N LEU A 9 36.11 33.32 -6.15
CA LEU A 9 34.85 33.84 -6.68
C LEU A 9 34.11 32.70 -7.40
N ILE A 10 32.90 32.40 -6.96
CA ILE A 10 31.96 31.57 -7.69
C ILE A 10 31.20 32.50 -8.64
N LEU A 11 31.41 32.36 -9.95
CA LEU A 11 30.54 32.98 -10.95
C LEU A 11 29.30 32.09 -11.10
N ALA A 12 28.24 32.39 -10.36
CA ALA A 12 26.92 31.84 -10.62
C ALA A 12 26.28 32.64 -11.78
N SER A 13 26.07 32.01 -12.92
CA SER A 13 25.21 32.57 -13.98
C SER A 13 23.79 32.05 -13.80
N TYR A 14 22.84 32.96 -13.60
CA TYR A 14 21.42 32.65 -13.54
C TYR A 14 20.82 32.73 -14.94
N LEU A 15 20.20 31.65 -15.40
CA LEU A 15 19.37 31.64 -16.61
C LEU A 15 17.96 31.22 -16.21
N TYR A 16 16.98 32.04 -16.59
CA TYR A 16 15.56 31.70 -16.56
C TYR A 16 15.15 31.30 -17.96
N GLU A 17 15.07 30.00 -18.23
CA GLU A 17 14.50 29.46 -19.46
C GLU A 17 13.19 28.75 -19.11
N ASN A 18 12.07 29.17 -19.71
CA ASN A 18 10.78 28.48 -19.63
C ASN A 18 10.42 27.96 -18.22
N SER A 19 10.36 28.85 -17.23
CA SER A 19 10.00 28.53 -15.83
C SER A 19 10.94 27.54 -15.12
N THR A 20 12.17 27.41 -15.58
CA THR A 20 13.25 26.67 -14.90
C THR A 20 14.30 27.66 -14.41
N LEU A 21 14.63 27.61 -13.12
CA LEU A 21 15.80 28.31 -12.58
C LEU A 21 17.02 27.40 -12.74
N ILE A 22 18.01 27.84 -13.51
CA ILE A 22 19.28 27.13 -13.67
C ILE A 22 20.37 27.92 -12.94
N THR A 23 21.06 27.26 -12.01
CA THR A 23 22.25 27.81 -11.35
C THR A 23 23.39 26.80 -11.43
N GLN A 24 24.56 27.26 -11.90
CA GLN A 24 25.79 26.45 -11.96
C GLN A 24 26.67 26.79 -10.76
N THR A 25 27.15 25.78 -10.02
CA THR A 25 27.99 25.97 -8.84
C THR A 25 28.97 24.81 -8.68
N MET A 26 30.25 25.10 -8.41
CA MET A 26 31.26 24.08 -8.13
C MET A 26 31.27 23.70 -6.64
N PHE A 27 31.26 22.41 -6.30
CA PHE A 27 31.29 21.94 -4.90
C PHE A 27 32.50 21.01 -4.63
N TYR A 28 33.24 21.37 -3.58
CA TYR A 28 34.28 20.71 -2.74
C TYR A 28 35.08 19.46 -3.23
N GLU A 29 36.40 19.48 -2.91
CA GLU A 29 37.43 18.44 -3.13
C GLU A 29 37.57 17.43 -1.98
N ARG A 30 37.66 16.13 -2.31
CA ARG A 30 38.46 15.15 -1.55
C ARG A 30 39.50 14.56 -2.50
N GLU A 31 40.72 14.33 -2.03
CA GLU A 31 41.92 13.98 -2.83
C GLU A 31 41.80 12.74 -3.76
N ASP A 32 40.71 11.97 -3.68
CA ASP A 32 40.59 10.66 -4.34
C ASP A 32 39.43 10.54 -5.36
N ASN A 33 38.67 11.61 -5.70
CA ASN A 33 37.54 11.53 -6.66
C ASN A 33 37.43 12.78 -7.55
N PRO A 34 37.10 12.68 -8.86
CA PRO A 34 37.12 13.84 -9.75
C PRO A 34 36.00 14.83 -9.42
N MET A 35 36.29 16.12 -9.60
CA MET A 35 35.34 17.21 -9.39
C MET A 35 34.14 17.07 -10.31
N TYR A 36 32.93 17.03 -9.73
CA TYR A 36 31.70 17.23 -10.48
C TYR A 36 31.39 18.73 -10.54
N ASN A 37 31.24 19.25 -11.76
CA ASN A 37 30.59 20.54 -11.94
C ASN A 37 29.08 20.30 -11.83
N LEU A 38 28.49 20.70 -10.71
CA LEU A 38 27.07 20.47 -10.45
C LEU A 38 26.21 21.60 -11.03
N SER A 39 25.04 21.22 -11.52
CA SER A 39 23.96 22.15 -11.83
C SER A 39 22.78 21.90 -10.91
N VAL A 40 22.18 22.99 -10.44
CA VAL A 40 20.94 22.99 -9.69
C VAL A 40 19.82 23.44 -10.62
N PHE A 41 18.83 22.59 -10.80
CA PHE A 41 17.61 22.86 -11.55
C PHE A 41 16.44 22.91 -10.57
N ALA A 42 15.65 23.97 -10.65
CA ALA A 42 14.34 24.03 -10.01
C ALA A 42 13.28 24.19 -11.10
N THR A 43 12.44 23.17 -11.27
CA THR A 43 11.38 23.12 -12.26
C THR A 43 10.04 23.35 -11.57
N TYR A 44 9.37 24.42 -11.95
CA TYR A 44 8.07 24.83 -11.38
C TYR A 44 6.96 24.21 -12.24
N GLU A 45 6.54 22.99 -11.89
CA GLU A 45 5.62 22.20 -12.72
C GLU A 45 4.18 22.70 -12.63
N SER A 46 3.74 23.06 -11.42
CA SER A 46 2.44 23.66 -11.14
C SER A 46 2.51 24.59 -9.93
N TYR A 47 1.42 25.29 -9.63
CA TYR A 47 1.31 26.16 -8.45
C TYR A 47 1.61 25.45 -7.12
N ASN A 48 1.50 24.12 -7.05
CA ASN A 48 1.69 23.31 -5.84
C ASN A 48 2.65 22.11 -6.01
N GLN A 49 3.43 22.05 -7.09
CA GLN A 49 4.41 21.00 -7.33
C GLN A 49 5.75 21.59 -7.80
N LEU A 50 6.84 21.12 -7.21
CA LEU A 50 8.20 21.60 -7.45
C LEU A 50 9.14 20.39 -7.57
N ASP A 51 9.96 20.37 -8.62
CA ASP A 51 11.06 19.41 -8.79
C ASP A 51 12.40 20.14 -8.64
N ILE A 52 13.24 19.65 -7.72
CA ILE A 52 14.58 20.18 -7.45
C ILE A 52 15.58 19.09 -7.79
N LYS A 53 16.46 19.37 -8.74
CA LYS A 53 17.43 18.40 -9.24
C LYS A 53 18.85 18.96 -9.16
N ILE A 54 19.76 18.19 -8.58
CA ILE A 54 21.19 18.48 -8.53
C ILE A 54 21.95 17.31 -9.16
N GLU A 55 22.63 17.59 -10.27
CA GLU A 55 23.33 16.59 -11.07
C GLU A 55 24.63 17.16 -11.66
N ASP A 56 25.53 16.25 -12.00
CA ASP A 56 26.71 16.52 -12.82
C ASP A 56 26.33 17.05 -14.22
N LEU A 57 27.01 18.11 -14.67
CA LEU A 57 26.87 18.66 -16.02
C LEU A 57 27.12 17.63 -17.14
N GLU A 58 28.03 16.69 -16.91
CA GLU A 58 28.32 15.61 -17.87
C GLU A 58 27.32 14.44 -17.77
N LYS A 59 26.37 14.49 -16.82
CA LYS A 59 25.34 13.47 -16.59
C LYS A 59 25.90 12.05 -16.43
N ARG A 60 27.02 11.92 -15.70
CA ARG A 60 27.67 10.63 -15.44
C ARG A 60 26.94 9.79 -14.40
N GLN A 61 26.13 10.41 -13.56
CA GLN A 61 25.39 9.73 -12.49
C GLN A 61 24.21 8.91 -13.05
N PHE A 62 23.81 7.88 -12.32
CA PHE A 62 22.62 7.11 -12.67
C PHE A 62 21.34 7.96 -12.58
N HIS A 63 20.44 7.77 -13.53
CA HIS A 63 19.08 8.28 -13.50
C HIS A 63 18.13 7.10 -13.52
N ILE A 64 17.05 7.19 -12.75
CA ILE A 64 15.93 6.25 -12.91
C ILE A 64 15.47 6.37 -14.38
N PRO A 65 15.49 5.27 -15.17
CA PRO A 65 15.24 5.35 -16.61
C PRO A 65 13.84 5.88 -16.90
N SER A 66 13.68 7.10 -17.42
CA SER A 66 12.34 7.69 -17.65
C SER A 66 11.68 7.23 -18.95
N ASP A 67 12.46 6.68 -19.87
CA ASP A 67 12.04 6.24 -21.21
C ASP A 67 11.76 4.74 -21.29
N MET A 68 12.08 3.99 -20.24
CA MET A 68 11.84 2.56 -20.11
C MET A 68 10.53 2.28 -19.36
N GLU A 69 9.83 1.22 -19.74
CA GLU A 69 8.70 0.72 -18.94
C GLU A 69 9.19 0.07 -17.63
N PRO A 70 8.45 0.19 -16.52
CA PRO A 70 7.21 0.95 -16.31
C PRO A 70 7.39 2.45 -16.05
N PHE A 71 8.61 2.95 -15.91
CA PHE A 71 8.85 4.31 -15.44
C PHE A 71 8.20 5.39 -16.31
N LYS A 72 8.17 5.16 -17.63
CA LYS A 72 7.47 6.00 -18.60
C LYS A 72 5.96 6.09 -18.34
N SER A 73 5.34 5.01 -17.88
CA SER A 73 3.89 4.92 -17.69
C SER A 73 3.42 5.34 -16.30
N ILE A 74 4.30 5.34 -15.30
CA ILE A 74 3.94 5.71 -13.91
C ILE A 74 4.19 7.17 -13.58
N TYR A 75 5.31 7.76 -14.03
CA TYR A 75 5.62 9.12 -13.65
C TYR A 75 5.01 10.10 -14.65
N ASN A 76 4.12 10.95 -14.16
CA ASN A 76 3.58 12.07 -14.95
C ASN A 76 4.62 13.21 -15.06
N ASP A 77 5.82 12.89 -15.57
CA ASP A 77 6.93 13.83 -15.75
C ASP A 77 6.75 14.74 -16.99
N ILE A 78 5.80 14.42 -17.88
CA ILE A 78 5.42 15.27 -19.03
C ILE A 78 4.44 16.34 -18.57
N ILE A 79 4.91 17.26 -17.73
CA ILE A 79 4.16 18.49 -17.42
C ILE A 79 4.89 19.60 -18.16
N ASN A 80 4.24 20.16 -19.19
CA ASN A 80 4.65 21.47 -19.67
C ASN A 80 4.50 22.42 -18.48
N PRO A 81 5.58 23.07 -18.00
CA PRO A 81 5.50 24.00 -16.88
C PRO A 81 4.32 24.94 -17.12
N ILE A 82 3.31 24.85 -16.29
CA ILE A 82 2.13 25.69 -16.46
C ILE A 82 2.56 27.06 -15.95
N ALA A 83 2.60 28.06 -16.84
CA ALA A 83 2.83 29.44 -16.43
C ALA A 83 1.69 29.87 -15.49
N CYS A 84 1.89 29.69 -14.19
CA CYS A 84 0.99 30.14 -13.15
C CYS A 84 1.28 31.59 -12.81
N SER A 85 0.23 32.40 -12.62
CA SER A 85 0.39 33.77 -12.15
C SER A 85 0.90 33.83 -10.71
N HIS A 86 0.65 32.77 -9.92
CA HIS A 86 1.04 32.62 -8.52
C HIS A 86 1.35 31.15 -8.23
N TYR A 87 2.42 30.91 -7.45
CA TYR A 87 2.77 29.62 -6.88
C TYR A 87 2.48 29.65 -5.37
N ASP A 88 2.11 28.52 -4.79
CA ASP A 88 1.94 28.35 -3.33
C ASP A 88 3.28 28.34 -2.58
N TYR A 89 4.38 28.48 -3.33
CA TYR A 89 5.73 28.47 -2.82
C TYR A 89 6.62 29.48 -3.54
N GLU A 90 7.68 29.86 -2.84
CA GLU A 90 8.80 30.66 -3.31
C GLU A 90 10.09 29.86 -3.09
N THR A 91 11.08 30.04 -3.95
CA THR A 91 12.40 29.45 -3.74
C THR A 91 13.45 30.54 -3.55
N LYS A 92 14.42 30.28 -2.69
CA LYS A 92 15.52 31.21 -2.43
C LYS A 92 16.84 30.46 -2.33
N ILE A 93 17.84 30.94 -3.07
CA ILE A 93 19.20 30.43 -3.02
C ILE A 93 20.05 31.38 -2.17
N ASP A 94 20.75 30.83 -1.16
CA ASP A 94 21.85 31.51 -0.50
C ASP A 94 23.16 30.93 -1.07
N GLU A 95 24.10 31.75 -1.54
CA GLU A 95 25.26 31.26 -2.30
C GLU A 95 26.42 30.76 -1.42
N SER A 96 26.60 31.32 -0.21
CA SER A 96 27.75 31.00 0.65
C SER A 96 27.41 31.05 2.15
N PRO A 97 27.36 29.89 2.84
CA PRO A 97 27.34 28.53 2.26
C PRO A 97 26.09 28.31 1.39
N PHE A 98 26.18 27.44 0.38
CA PHE A 98 25.05 27.14 -0.48
C PHE A 98 23.85 26.61 0.32
N LYS A 99 22.68 27.20 0.09
CA LYS A 99 21.39 26.69 0.57
C LYS A 99 20.32 26.89 -0.47
N PHE A 100 19.47 25.89 -0.66
CA PHE A 100 18.24 26.00 -1.44
C PHE A 100 17.04 25.94 -0.49
N ASN A 101 16.34 27.05 -0.35
CA ASN A 101 15.19 27.17 0.54
C ASN A 101 13.89 27.11 -0.27
N VAL A 102 12.91 26.34 0.19
CA VAL A 102 11.53 26.35 -0.29
C VAL A 102 10.66 26.95 0.81
N ILE A 103 9.99 28.05 0.48
CA ILE A 103 9.21 28.86 1.40
C ILE A 103 7.76 28.79 0.95
N ARG A 104 6.83 28.60 1.89
CA ARG A 104 5.40 28.64 1.56
C ARG A 104 4.98 30.10 1.36
N ALA A 105 4.37 30.41 0.22
CA ALA A 105 4.12 31.80 -0.19
C ALA A 105 3.16 32.54 0.76
N ASP A 106 2.14 31.87 1.29
CA ASP A 106 1.12 32.54 2.11
C ASP A 106 1.47 32.61 3.60
N THR A 107 2.15 31.59 4.15
CA THR A 107 2.57 31.58 5.56
C THR A 107 3.98 32.15 5.78
N GLN A 108 4.75 32.30 4.70
CA GLN A 108 6.16 32.72 4.71
C GLN A 108 7.06 31.82 5.57
N GLU A 109 6.64 30.58 5.83
CA GLU A 109 7.44 29.60 6.55
C GLU A 109 8.36 28.82 5.61
N THR A 110 9.59 28.55 6.05
CA THR A 110 10.50 27.66 5.29
C THR A 110 10.07 26.21 5.49
N MET A 111 9.50 25.60 4.45
CA MET A 111 9.09 24.19 4.44
C MET A 111 10.30 23.27 4.39
N LEU A 112 11.33 23.65 3.64
CA LEU A 112 12.54 22.86 3.42
C LEU A 112 13.73 23.77 3.17
N SER A 113 14.87 23.46 3.77
CA SER A 113 16.16 24.06 3.44
C SER A 113 17.17 22.94 3.15
N LEU A 114 17.65 22.87 1.91
CA LEU A 114 18.62 21.90 1.41
C LEU A 114 20.04 22.50 1.44
N TYR A 115 20.99 21.81 2.06
CA TYR A 115 22.38 22.26 2.24
C TYR A 115 23.31 21.08 2.57
N ASP A 116 24.60 21.35 2.84
CA ASP A 116 25.65 20.36 3.13
C ASP A 116 25.69 19.22 2.09
N ILE A 117 25.77 19.59 0.81
CA ILE A 117 25.72 18.67 -0.32
C ILE A 117 27.13 18.16 -0.64
N ILE A 118 27.25 16.84 -0.74
CA ILE A 118 28.39 16.11 -1.28
C ILE A 118 27.84 15.22 -2.39
N VAL A 119 28.41 15.31 -3.60
CA VAL A 119 28.01 14.45 -4.71
C VAL A 119 29.23 13.71 -5.22
N SER A 120 29.13 12.38 -5.28
CA SER A 120 30.10 11.54 -5.98
C SER A 120 29.49 10.23 -6.48
N GLU A 121 30.21 9.52 -7.36
CA GLU A 121 29.74 8.28 -7.99
C GLU A 121 29.37 7.17 -6.99
N LEU A 122 30.15 7.04 -5.92
CA LEU A 122 30.04 5.94 -4.94
C LEU A 122 29.56 6.43 -3.55
N TYR A 123 29.43 7.74 -3.37
CA TYR A 123 28.95 8.34 -2.14
C TYR A 123 28.40 9.73 -2.39
N SER A 124 27.17 9.97 -1.98
CA SER A 124 26.58 11.29 -1.96
C SER A 124 25.87 11.51 -0.63
N GLU A 125 25.82 12.76 -0.21
CA GLU A 125 25.16 13.20 1.03
C GLU A 125 24.50 14.54 0.81
N PHE A 126 23.34 14.75 1.42
CA PHE A 126 22.77 16.08 1.57
C PHE A 126 21.96 16.16 2.86
N THR A 127 21.73 17.38 3.33
CA THR A 127 20.89 17.63 4.50
C THR A 127 19.70 18.50 4.14
N VAL A 128 18.53 18.10 4.64
CA VAL A 128 17.29 18.86 4.63
C VAL A 128 16.95 19.26 6.06
N LYS A 129 16.76 20.55 6.32
CA LYS A 129 16.13 21.01 7.56
C LYS A 129 14.61 21.00 7.41
N ILE A 130 13.92 20.32 8.32
CA ILE A 130 12.46 20.18 8.35
C ILE A 130 11.83 21.17 9.35
N PRO A 131 10.54 21.54 9.17
CA PRO A 131 9.93 22.63 9.94
C PRO A 131 9.43 22.19 11.31
N THR A 132 9.09 20.89 11.46
CA THR A 132 8.56 20.28 12.69
C THR A 132 9.00 18.81 12.82
N LYS A 133 8.69 18.22 13.98
CA LYS A 133 8.88 16.78 14.28
C LYS A 133 7.76 15.85 13.80
N TYR A 134 6.75 16.37 13.11
CA TYR A 134 5.57 15.63 12.66
C TYR A 134 5.79 15.09 11.25
N LEU A 135 6.66 14.08 11.19
CA LEU A 135 7.16 13.44 9.98
C LEU A 135 6.64 11.98 9.93
N PHE A 136 6.13 11.55 8.77
CA PHE A 136 5.53 10.23 8.57
C PHE A 136 6.00 9.62 7.24
N GLY A 137 6.35 8.33 7.23
CA GLY A 137 6.75 7.61 6.02
C GLY A 137 8.16 7.03 6.08
N LEU A 138 8.91 7.16 4.99
CA LEU A 138 10.21 6.56 4.73
C LEU A 138 10.16 5.02 4.78
N GLY A 139 9.13 4.34 4.27
CA GLY A 139 9.01 2.87 4.43
C GLY A 139 10.09 2.05 3.71
N GLU A 140 10.22 0.75 3.94
CA GLU A 140 9.40 -0.11 4.80
C GLU A 140 10.22 -0.65 5.99
N ARG A 141 9.60 -0.66 7.19
CA ARG A 141 10.25 -1.06 8.44
C ARG A 141 9.25 -1.59 9.47
N ASN A 142 9.69 -2.54 10.28
CA ASN A 142 8.98 -2.98 11.49
C ASN A 142 9.26 -2.04 12.67
N GLN A 143 8.65 -0.85 12.68
CA GLN A 143 8.94 0.19 13.69
C GLN A 143 7.76 0.44 14.65
N LYS A 144 8.06 0.63 15.94
CA LYS A 144 7.07 1.17 16.89
C LYS A 144 6.93 2.68 16.68
N GLY A 145 5.72 3.15 16.45
CA GLY A 145 5.46 4.56 16.17
C GLY A 145 5.23 4.81 14.69
N PHE A 146 4.05 5.32 14.38
CA PHE A 146 3.70 5.82 13.05
C PHE A 146 4.44 7.13 12.75
N ARG A 147 4.62 7.99 13.75
CA ARG A 147 5.45 9.20 13.64
C ARG A 147 6.93 8.83 13.69
N PHE A 148 7.68 9.34 12.72
CA PHE A 148 9.12 9.16 12.63
C PHE A 148 9.84 9.84 13.79
N LYS A 149 10.87 9.19 14.33
CA LYS A 149 11.63 9.63 15.50
C LYS A 149 13.08 9.85 15.12
N GLU A 150 13.80 10.60 15.96
CA GLU A 150 15.24 10.76 15.74
C GLU A 150 15.94 9.41 15.77
N GLY A 151 16.86 9.20 14.83
CA GLY A 151 17.50 7.92 14.62
C GLY A 151 18.19 7.81 13.26
N ILE A 152 18.67 6.61 12.95
CA ILE A 152 19.28 6.24 11.68
C ILE A 152 18.43 5.15 11.05
N TYR A 153 18.04 5.34 9.80
CA TYR A 153 17.08 4.48 9.11
C TYR A 153 17.60 4.10 7.73
N THR A 154 17.62 2.81 7.43
CA THR A 154 18.15 2.30 6.15
C THR A 154 17.01 2.01 5.19
N LEU A 155 17.15 2.49 3.95
CA LEU A 155 16.23 2.22 2.83
C LEU A 155 16.97 1.34 1.82
N MET A 156 16.71 0.04 1.91
CA MET A 156 17.20 -0.99 1.00
C MET A 156 16.33 -2.23 1.17
N ALA A 157 15.70 -2.68 0.09
CA ALA A 157 14.85 -3.86 0.06
C ALA A 157 15.64 -5.13 0.48
N LYS A 158 15.23 -5.79 1.55
CA LYS A 158 15.90 -6.99 2.08
C LYS A 158 14.91 -7.96 2.73
N ASP A 159 15.17 -9.24 2.52
CA ASP A 159 14.49 -10.32 3.22
C ASP A 159 15.09 -10.53 4.61
N VAL A 160 14.61 -9.72 5.56
CA VAL A 160 15.02 -9.71 6.97
C VAL A 160 13.80 -9.52 7.89
N PRO A 161 12.93 -10.54 7.98
CA PRO A 161 11.55 -10.39 8.45
C PRO A 161 11.39 -9.99 9.92
N GLN A 162 12.25 -10.52 10.79
CA GLN A 162 12.16 -10.31 12.26
C GLN A 162 12.80 -9.00 12.73
N LEU A 163 13.32 -8.19 11.81
CA LEU A 163 14.15 -7.05 12.16
C LEU A 163 13.31 -5.88 12.66
N LEU A 164 13.31 -5.64 13.99
CA LEU A 164 12.64 -4.51 14.62
C LEU A 164 13.48 -3.23 14.54
N GLU A 165 12.92 -2.19 13.92
CA GLU A 165 13.51 -0.85 13.86
C GLU A 165 13.44 -0.15 15.23
N ASP A 166 14.58 0.37 15.68
CA ASP A 166 14.75 1.07 16.96
C ASP A 166 15.46 2.43 16.84
N GLY A 167 15.72 2.89 15.61
CA GLY A 167 16.37 4.17 15.29
C GLY A 167 17.87 4.18 15.59
N LYS A 168 18.49 3.05 15.93
CA LYS A 168 19.93 2.96 16.21
C LYS A 168 20.71 2.58 14.96
N GLN A 169 22.03 2.71 15.04
CA GLN A 169 22.92 2.16 14.01
C GLN A 169 23.15 0.66 14.24
N PRO A 170 23.14 -0.17 13.18
CA PRO A 170 22.68 0.15 11.83
C PRO A 170 21.17 0.37 11.78
N GLY A 171 20.73 1.26 10.87
CA GLY A 171 19.31 1.38 10.54
C GLY A 171 18.77 0.07 9.95
N LYS A 172 17.46 -0.12 10.02
CA LYS A 172 16.84 -1.43 9.82
C LYS A 172 15.65 -1.34 8.86
N GLY A 173 15.93 -1.62 7.58
CA GLY A 173 14.93 -1.81 6.54
C GLY A 173 14.53 -3.28 6.38
N VAL A 174 13.35 -3.51 5.82
CA VAL A 174 12.87 -4.84 5.40
C VAL A 174 12.64 -4.84 3.88
N TYR A 175 11.52 -5.33 3.39
CA TYR A 175 11.31 -5.74 2.00
C TYR A 175 11.27 -4.62 0.96
N SER A 176 10.87 -3.41 1.34
CA SER A 176 10.63 -2.31 0.40
C SER A 176 11.44 -1.05 0.72
N SER A 177 11.57 -0.17 -0.28
CA SER A 177 12.25 1.13 -0.13
C SER A 177 11.40 2.26 -0.69
N HIS A 178 10.86 3.08 0.21
CA HIS A 178 10.01 4.23 -0.05
C HIS A 178 10.65 5.51 0.51
N PRO A 179 11.56 6.17 -0.23
CA PRO A 179 12.21 7.42 0.18
C PRO A 179 11.26 8.63 0.03
N VAL A 180 10.07 8.52 0.63
CA VAL A 180 9.00 9.51 0.62
C VAL A 180 8.49 9.77 2.04
N TYR A 181 8.17 11.02 2.35
CA TYR A 181 7.53 11.35 3.61
C TYR A 181 6.44 12.42 3.47
N LEU A 182 5.45 12.33 4.37
CA LEU A 182 4.46 13.37 4.66
C LEU A 182 4.94 14.18 5.87
N MET A 183 4.89 15.51 5.76
CA MET A 183 5.31 16.46 6.79
C MET A 183 4.15 17.38 7.16
N ARG A 184 3.91 17.57 8.46
CA ARG A 184 3.08 18.66 8.97
C ARG A 184 3.95 19.87 9.28
N GLU A 185 3.57 21.02 8.76
CA GLU A 185 4.29 22.28 8.90
C GLU A 185 3.91 23.01 10.20
N ARG A 186 4.57 24.15 10.49
CA ARG A 186 4.27 24.93 11.70
C ARG A 186 2.92 25.59 11.60
N SER A 187 2.53 26.01 10.38
CA SER A 187 1.19 26.51 10.08
C SER A 187 0.08 25.47 10.28
N GLY A 188 0.42 24.18 10.28
CA GLY A 188 -0.55 23.08 10.26
C GLY A 188 -0.90 22.57 8.86
N LYS A 189 -0.37 23.19 7.80
CA LYS A 189 -0.43 22.65 6.44
C LYS A 189 0.51 21.47 6.24
N TYR A 190 0.35 20.78 5.12
CA TYR A 190 1.12 19.58 4.81
C TYR A 190 1.86 19.68 3.47
N HIS A 191 2.95 18.94 3.36
CA HIS A 191 3.57 18.59 2.08
C HIS A 191 4.07 17.15 2.09
N VAL A 192 4.15 16.56 0.90
CA VAL A 192 4.88 15.31 0.66
C VAL A 192 6.19 15.64 -0.05
N LEU A 193 7.29 15.04 0.41
CA LEU A 193 8.56 15.04 -0.30
C LEU A 193 8.90 13.62 -0.74
N PHE A 194 9.19 13.45 -2.03
CA PHE A 194 9.75 12.22 -2.59
C PHE A 194 11.19 12.49 -3.03
N PHE A 195 12.14 11.78 -2.42
CA PHE A 195 13.51 11.71 -2.93
C PHE A 195 13.58 10.65 -4.02
N LYS A 196 13.53 11.07 -5.30
CA LYS A 196 13.48 10.21 -6.49
C LYS A 196 14.85 9.58 -6.76
N ASN A 197 15.24 8.66 -5.89
CA ASN A 197 16.49 7.92 -5.96
C ASN A 197 16.28 6.50 -5.43
N SER A 198 16.75 5.50 -6.19
CA SER A 198 16.58 4.08 -5.89
C SER A 198 17.80 3.41 -5.29
N SER A 199 18.91 4.12 -5.12
CA SER A 199 20.11 3.53 -4.51
C SER A 199 19.91 3.26 -3.02
N PRO A 200 20.61 2.26 -2.43
CA PRO A 200 20.65 2.07 -0.99
C PRO A 200 21.07 3.35 -0.28
N MET A 201 20.37 3.69 0.80
CA MET A 201 20.61 4.91 1.54
C MET A 201 20.31 4.78 3.03
N ASP A 202 20.98 5.61 3.83
CA ASP A 202 20.57 5.90 5.21
C ASP A 202 19.99 7.31 5.30
N VAL A 203 18.91 7.44 6.07
CA VAL A 203 18.33 8.71 6.50
C VAL A 203 18.61 8.89 7.98
N ILE A 204 19.37 9.92 8.31
CA ILE A 204 19.73 10.27 9.69
C ILE A 204 18.85 11.43 10.12
N TYR A 205 17.95 11.19 11.08
CA TYR A 205 17.10 12.23 11.65
C TYR A 205 17.63 12.67 13.01
N LYS A 206 18.02 13.94 13.13
CA LYS A 206 18.43 14.56 14.39
C LYS A 206 18.27 16.07 14.36
N ASP A 207 17.81 16.69 15.45
CA ASP A 207 17.74 18.15 15.63
C ASP A 207 16.99 18.87 14.49
N ASP A 208 15.84 18.32 14.08
CA ASP A 208 15.03 18.81 12.93
C ASP A 208 15.78 18.81 11.58
N LYS A 209 16.75 17.90 11.42
CA LYS A 209 17.50 17.69 10.18
C LYS A 209 17.43 16.24 9.73
N LEU A 210 17.18 16.06 8.44
CA LEU A 210 17.28 14.79 7.74
C LEU A 210 18.55 14.83 6.87
N THR A 211 19.55 14.03 7.23
CA THR A 211 20.75 13.84 6.41
C THR A 211 20.63 12.53 5.65
N PHE A 212 20.59 12.60 4.33
CA PHE A 212 20.53 11.45 3.45
C PHE A 212 21.94 11.08 3.01
N LYS A 213 22.34 9.82 3.18
CA LYS A 213 23.63 9.28 2.75
C LYS A 213 23.38 8.10 1.83
N TYR A 214 23.82 8.18 0.58
CA TYR A 214 23.44 7.24 -0.47
C TYR A 214 24.60 6.96 -1.43
N ILE A 215 24.51 5.88 -2.21
CA ILE A 215 25.65 5.30 -2.94
C ILE A 215 25.49 5.29 -4.46
N GLY A 216 24.49 6.00 -4.98
CA GLY A 216 24.22 6.01 -6.41
C GLY A 216 23.16 7.03 -6.84
N GLY A 217 23.15 7.31 -8.13
CA GLY A 217 22.18 8.23 -8.73
C GLY A 217 22.33 9.71 -8.37
N ILE A 218 21.41 10.51 -8.89
CA ILE A 218 21.35 11.97 -8.70
C ILE A 218 20.59 12.36 -7.43
N LEU A 219 20.74 13.63 -7.01
CA LEU A 219 19.85 14.24 -6.02
C LEU A 219 18.64 14.81 -6.76
N GLN A 220 17.46 14.22 -6.58
CA GLN A 220 16.21 14.74 -7.14
C GLN A 220 15.11 14.71 -6.09
N LEU A 221 14.63 15.87 -5.66
CA LEU A 221 13.55 16.03 -4.69
C LEU A 221 12.31 16.55 -5.40
N LYS A 222 11.22 15.80 -5.31
CA LYS A 222 9.91 16.22 -5.78
C LYS A 222 9.01 16.57 -4.60
N LEU A 223 8.48 17.78 -4.59
CA LEU A 223 7.62 18.31 -3.53
C LEU A 223 6.19 18.45 -4.04
N PHE A 224 5.25 17.99 -3.21
CA PHE A 224 3.81 18.12 -3.42
C PHE A 224 3.20 18.88 -2.25
N LEU A 225 2.73 20.09 -2.51
CA LEU A 225 2.22 20.97 -1.48
C LEU A 225 0.71 20.76 -1.32
N GLY A 226 0.32 20.38 -0.10
CA GLY A 226 -1.06 20.37 0.32
C GLY A 226 -1.44 21.63 1.10
N ASP A 227 -2.67 21.61 1.59
CA ASP A 227 -3.25 22.60 2.48
C ASP A 227 -3.33 22.02 3.90
N TYR A 228 -4.35 22.40 4.67
CA TYR A 228 -4.58 21.87 6.01
C TYR A 228 -5.07 20.41 5.99
N ASP A 229 -5.60 19.91 4.86
CA ASP A 229 -5.93 18.50 4.69
C ASP A 229 -4.69 17.73 4.19
N PRO A 230 -4.14 16.78 4.98
CA PRO A 230 -3.01 15.96 4.53
C PRO A 230 -3.33 15.15 3.26
N GLU A 231 -4.61 14.85 3.01
CA GLU A 231 -5.05 14.11 1.82
C GLU A 231 -4.71 14.85 0.52
N THR A 232 -4.72 16.19 0.53
CA THR A 232 -4.40 17.01 -0.64
C THR A 232 -3.00 16.71 -1.16
N ALA A 233 -1.99 16.75 -0.27
CA ALA A 233 -0.60 16.47 -0.64
C ALA A 233 -0.40 14.99 -1.06
N VAL A 234 -1.06 14.06 -0.35
CA VAL A 234 -0.98 12.62 -0.64
C VAL A 234 -1.60 12.30 -2.00
N LYS A 235 -2.75 12.89 -2.35
CA LYS A 235 -3.39 12.71 -3.66
C LYS A 235 -2.53 13.24 -4.79
N LEU A 236 -1.88 14.40 -4.64
CA LEU A 236 -0.94 14.92 -5.64
C LEU A 236 0.22 13.94 -5.89
N TYR A 237 0.80 13.40 -4.82
CA TYR A 237 1.84 12.36 -4.92
C TYR A 237 1.31 11.09 -5.62
N HIS A 238 0.14 10.59 -5.26
CA HIS A 238 -0.44 9.41 -5.90
C HIS A 238 -0.74 9.66 -7.39
N SER A 239 -1.28 10.83 -7.74
CA SER A 239 -1.50 11.23 -9.13
C SER A 239 -0.20 11.29 -9.91
N TYR A 240 0.89 11.77 -9.30
CA TYR A 240 2.21 11.78 -9.92
C TYR A 240 2.72 10.37 -10.25
N LEU A 241 2.41 9.38 -9.41
CA LEU A 241 2.75 7.97 -9.59
C LEU A 241 1.78 7.21 -10.53
N GLY A 242 0.84 7.89 -11.17
CA GLY A 242 -0.17 7.27 -12.05
C GLY A 242 -1.38 6.69 -11.32
N GLY A 243 -1.50 6.92 -10.00
CA GLY A 243 -2.53 6.34 -9.14
C GLY A 243 -2.31 4.85 -8.87
N TRP A 244 -3.04 4.30 -7.91
CA TRP A 244 -2.96 2.89 -7.54
C TRP A 244 -3.97 2.01 -8.29
N ALA A 245 -3.60 0.74 -8.52
CA ALA A 245 -4.43 -0.25 -9.21
C ALA A 245 -5.66 -0.61 -8.38
N LEU A 246 -6.83 -0.60 -9.01
CA LEU A 246 -8.04 -1.14 -8.43
C LEU A 246 -7.97 -2.68 -8.48
N HIS A 247 -8.22 -3.31 -7.33
CA HIS A 247 -8.27 -4.77 -7.18
C HIS A 247 -9.69 -5.28 -7.53
N PRO A 248 -9.85 -6.56 -7.90
CA PRO A 248 -11.17 -7.13 -8.12
C PRO A 248 -11.96 -7.27 -6.82
N PHE A 249 -13.28 -7.12 -6.85
CA PHE A 249 -14.12 -7.07 -5.63
C PHE A 249 -13.97 -8.29 -4.72
N TRP A 250 -13.74 -9.47 -5.28
CA TRP A 250 -13.54 -10.69 -4.49
C TRP A 250 -12.30 -10.64 -3.58
N ALA A 251 -11.29 -9.83 -3.93
CA ALA A 251 -10.09 -9.67 -3.11
C ALA A 251 -10.34 -8.87 -1.82
N MET A 252 -11.51 -8.24 -1.68
CA MET A 252 -11.92 -7.66 -0.39
C MET A 252 -12.33 -8.73 0.63
N GLY A 253 -12.59 -9.97 0.19
CA GLY A 253 -13.05 -11.07 1.05
C GLY A 253 -11.98 -11.56 2.03
N TYR A 254 -12.24 -12.70 2.66
CA TYR A 254 -11.25 -13.38 3.50
C TYR A 254 -10.41 -14.36 2.65
N HIS A 255 -9.10 -14.34 2.89
CA HIS A 255 -8.09 -15.15 2.22
C HIS A 255 -7.48 -16.15 3.21
N HIS A 256 -7.35 -17.42 2.80
CA HIS A 256 -6.67 -18.44 3.59
C HIS A 256 -5.48 -19.02 2.82
N SER A 257 -4.33 -19.07 3.49
CA SER A 257 -3.07 -19.59 2.98
C SER A 257 -2.30 -20.31 4.08
N ARG A 258 -1.27 -21.08 3.68
CA ARG A 258 -0.28 -21.70 4.56
C ARG A 258 0.87 -22.27 3.74
N TRP A 259 2.06 -22.27 4.34
CA TRP A 259 3.15 -23.18 4.03
C TRP A 259 3.21 -24.30 5.09
N PRO A 260 3.19 -25.61 4.76
CA PRO A 260 2.84 -26.18 3.49
C PRO A 260 1.37 -26.53 3.32
N ILE A 261 0.88 -26.46 2.08
CA ILE A 261 -0.33 -27.17 1.63
C ILE A 261 0.10 -28.18 0.57
N LYS A 262 0.08 -29.46 0.91
CA LYS A 262 0.82 -30.47 0.13
C LYS A 262 0.09 -31.04 -1.10
N SER A 263 -1.20 -30.74 -1.28
CA SER A 263 -1.98 -31.23 -2.43
C SER A 263 -3.22 -30.38 -2.69
N SER A 264 -3.75 -30.45 -3.92
CA SER A 264 -5.00 -29.80 -4.30
C SER A 264 -6.21 -30.36 -3.55
N GLN A 265 -6.19 -31.64 -3.15
CA GLN A 265 -7.21 -32.21 -2.29
C GLN A 265 -7.24 -31.54 -0.90
N LYS A 266 -6.08 -31.16 -0.36
CA LYS A 266 -5.99 -30.45 0.91
C LYS A 266 -6.54 -29.02 0.79
N LEU A 267 -6.32 -28.34 -0.35
CA LEU A 267 -6.97 -27.05 -0.64
C LEU A 267 -8.51 -27.19 -0.55
N LYS A 268 -9.08 -28.22 -1.19
CA LYS A 268 -10.53 -28.48 -1.13
C LYS A 268 -11.00 -28.75 0.30
N GLU A 269 -10.26 -29.55 1.08
CA GLU A 269 -10.58 -29.81 2.49
C GLU A 269 -10.69 -28.51 3.29
N TYR A 270 -9.74 -27.57 3.12
CA TYR A 270 -9.82 -26.29 3.80
C TYR A 270 -11.05 -25.49 3.39
N VAL A 271 -11.41 -25.47 2.10
CA VAL A 271 -12.64 -24.80 1.64
C VAL A 271 -13.89 -25.41 2.30
N TYR A 272 -13.98 -26.75 2.37
CA TYR A 272 -15.10 -27.42 3.04
C TYR A 272 -15.17 -27.12 4.53
N LYS A 273 -14.03 -27.13 5.24
CA LYS A 273 -13.98 -26.81 6.67
C LYS A 273 -14.42 -25.38 6.98
N HIS A 274 -14.05 -24.40 6.15
CA HIS A 274 -14.56 -23.03 6.29
C HIS A 274 -16.09 -22.99 6.16
N LYS A 275 -16.65 -23.71 5.18
CA LYS A 275 -18.12 -23.81 4.99
C LYS A 275 -18.81 -24.48 6.18
N GLU A 276 -18.26 -25.60 6.66
CA GLU A 276 -18.73 -26.36 7.84
C GLU A 276 -18.76 -25.49 9.10
N HIS A 277 -17.68 -24.75 9.33
CA HIS A 277 -17.53 -23.87 10.49
C HIS A 277 -18.18 -22.50 10.31
N ASP A 278 -18.89 -22.25 9.21
CA ASP A 278 -19.62 -21.00 8.96
C ASP A 278 -18.73 -19.75 8.98
N ILE A 279 -17.53 -19.89 8.40
CA ILE A 279 -16.59 -18.80 8.15
C ILE A 279 -16.59 -18.53 6.63
N PRO A 280 -16.99 -17.33 6.19
CA PRO A 280 -16.91 -16.96 4.78
C PRO A 280 -15.47 -17.04 4.25
N LEU A 281 -15.29 -17.46 2.98
CA LEU A 281 -13.99 -17.59 2.33
C LEU A 281 -14.11 -17.25 0.84
N ASP A 282 -13.27 -16.35 0.35
CA ASP A 282 -13.25 -15.94 -1.06
C ASP A 282 -12.00 -16.38 -1.81
N THR A 283 -10.91 -16.67 -1.11
CA THR A 283 -9.66 -17.05 -1.77
C THR A 283 -8.86 -18.08 -0.97
N ILE A 284 -8.40 -19.12 -1.68
CA ILE A 284 -7.46 -20.12 -1.18
C ILE A 284 -6.14 -20.00 -1.94
N TRP A 285 -5.03 -20.18 -1.23
CA TRP A 285 -3.69 -19.94 -1.77
C TRP A 285 -2.84 -21.21 -1.69
N SER A 286 -1.85 -21.33 -2.56
CA SER A 286 -0.76 -22.29 -2.39
C SER A 286 0.57 -21.55 -2.29
N ASP A 287 1.36 -21.93 -1.29
CA ASP A 287 2.78 -21.65 -1.21
C ASP A 287 3.57 -22.54 -2.21
N ILE A 288 4.90 -22.55 -2.16
CA ILE A 288 5.82 -23.21 -3.11
C ILE A 288 5.60 -24.73 -3.26
N ASP A 289 4.74 -25.34 -2.44
CA ASP A 289 4.43 -26.77 -2.47
C ASP A 289 3.75 -27.24 -3.76
N TYR A 290 3.05 -26.36 -4.48
CA TYR A 290 2.40 -26.72 -5.74
C TYR A 290 3.39 -26.93 -6.88
N MET A 291 4.60 -26.39 -6.76
CA MET A 291 5.64 -26.45 -7.77
C MET A 291 6.29 -27.83 -7.80
N ASN A 292 6.77 -28.24 -8.98
CA ASN A 292 7.61 -29.42 -9.13
C ASN A 292 9.03 -29.09 -8.64
N ASP A 293 9.37 -29.62 -7.46
CA ASP A 293 10.71 -29.44 -6.86
C ASP A 293 11.11 -27.95 -6.80
N ARG A 294 10.13 -27.12 -6.41
CA ARG A 294 10.20 -25.66 -6.22
C ARG A 294 10.65 -24.88 -7.46
N GLN A 295 10.49 -25.45 -8.66
CA GLN A 295 10.74 -24.72 -9.90
C GLN A 295 9.58 -23.77 -10.19
N ILE A 296 9.88 -22.49 -10.35
CA ILE A 296 8.89 -21.50 -10.75
C ILE A 296 8.31 -21.83 -12.13
N PHE A 297 7.06 -21.43 -12.39
CA PHE A 297 6.28 -21.79 -13.59
C PHE A 297 5.96 -23.29 -13.78
N SER A 298 6.24 -24.14 -12.79
CA SER A 298 5.89 -25.57 -12.83
C SER A 298 4.75 -25.90 -11.89
N VAL A 299 4.06 -27.02 -12.16
CA VAL A 299 3.04 -27.60 -11.28
C VAL A 299 3.37 -29.09 -11.08
N ASP A 300 3.35 -29.57 -9.84
CA ASP A 300 3.43 -30.99 -9.53
C ASP A 300 2.06 -31.65 -9.78
N GLU A 301 1.83 -32.06 -11.03
CA GLU A 301 0.57 -32.64 -11.48
C GLU A 301 0.19 -33.95 -10.77
N MET A 302 1.10 -34.59 -10.01
CA MET A 302 0.76 -35.77 -9.20
C MET A 302 0.04 -35.40 -7.89
N ARG A 303 0.26 -34.19 -7.38
CA ARG A 303 -0.32 -33.70 -6.12
C ARG A 303 -1.33 -32.58 -6.34
N PHE A 304 -1.23 -31.88 -7.46
CA PHE A 304 -2.05 -30.72 -7.81
C PHE A 304 -2.69 -30.93 -9.19
N HIS A 305 -3.88 -31.51 -9.18
CA HIS A 305 -4.60 -31.78 -10.41
C HIS A 305 -5.34 -30.54 -10.90
N LYS A 306 -5.27 -30.27 -12.21
CA LYS A 306 -5.99 -29.18 -12.86
C LYS A 306 -7.50 -29.18 -12.53
N ASN A 307 -8.13 -30.36 -12.55
CA ASN A 307 -9.55 -30.51 -12.25
C ASN A 307 -9.92 -30.03 -10.84
N ASP A 308 -9.01 -30.16 -9.86
CA ASP A 308 -9.27 -29.70 -8.50
C ASP A 308 -9.28 -28.17 -8.43
N PHE A 309 -8.40 -27.48 -9.16
CA PHE A 309 -8.43 -26.02 -9.26
C PHE A 309 -9.70 -25.51 -9.94
N GLU A 310 -10.17 -26.21 -10.98
CA GLU A 310 -11.43 -25.91 -11.65
C GLU A 310 -12.63 -26.16 -10.73
N GLU A 311 -12.63 -27.23 -9.94
CA GLU A 311 -13.66 -27.52 -8.94
C GLU A 311 -13.73 -26.41 -7.86
N ILE A 312 -12.57 -26.01 -7.31
CA ILE A 312 -12.47 -24.94 -6.31
C ILE A 312 -13.11 -23.64 -6.83
N GLN A 313 -12.79 -23.25 -8.06
CA GLN A 313 -13.25 -21.97 -8.61
C GLN A 313 -14.69 -22.04 -9.12
N ASN A 314 -15.03 -23.06 -9.90
CA ASN A 314 -16.31 -23.12 -10.62
C ASN A 314 -17.44 -23.72 -9.77
N GLN A 315 -17.14 -24.69 -8.91
CA GLN A 315 -18.15 -25.38 -8.10
C GLN A 315 -18.19 -24.85 -6.66
N LEU A 316 -17.03 -24.65 -6.05
CA LEU A 316 -16.96 -24.17 -4.66
C LEU A 316 -17.03 -22.65 -4.55
N GLY A 317 -16.80 -21.92 -5.66
CA GLY A 317 -16.92 -20.48 -5.75
C GLY A 317 -15.75 -19.70 -5.18
N VAL A 318 -14.62 -20.36 -4.89
CA VAL A 318 -13.45 -19.76 -4.21
C VAL A 318 -12.33 -19.49 -5.22
N ASN A 319 -11.73 -18.31 -5.17
CA ASN A 319 -10.62 -17.92 -6.04
C ASN A 319 -9.32 -18.65 -5.64
N TYR A 320 -8.42 -18.87 -6.60
CA TYR A 320 -7.13 -19.54 -6.37
C TYR A 320 -5.95 -18.62 -6.68
N ILE A 321 -4.99 -18.54 -5.76
CA ILE A 321 -3.76 -17.75 -5.94
C ILE A 321 -2.52 -18.62 -5.63
N PRO A 322 -1.65 -18.88 -6.62
CA PRO A 322 -0.33 -19.46 -6.38
C PRO A 322 0.73 -18.38 -6.08
N ILE A 323 1.72 -18.73 -5.27
CA ILE A 323 2.99 -18.00 -5.17
C ILE A 323 3.84 -18.20 -6.42
N ILE A 324 4.66 -17.21 -6.76
CA ILE A 324 5.76 -17.33 -7.70
C ILE A 324 6.97 -16.56 -7.14
N ASP A 325 8.10 -17.23 -7.03
CA ASP A 325 9.37 -16.58 -6.70
C ASP A 325 10.02 -16.01 -7.97
N VAL A 326 11.02 -15.15 -7.79
CA VAL A 326 11.73 -14.57 -8.93
C VAL A 326 12.87 -15.41 -9.50
N ALA A 327 13.49 -16.26 -8.66
CA ALA A 327 14.70 -17.00 -9.03
C ALA A 327 14.38 -18.33 -9.74
N VAL A 328 15.00 -18.54 -10.91
CA VAL A 328 14.80 -19.73 -11.74
C VAL A 328 15.83 -20.80 -11.39
N GLY A 329 15.37 -21.98 -10.96
CA GLY A 329 16.25 -23.07 -10.57
C GLY A 329 17.09 -23.66 -11.72
N VAL A 330 18.33 -24.04 -11.41
CA VAL A 330 19.27 -24.64 -12.37
C VAL A 330 19.11 -26.16 -12.36
N LYS A 331 18.38 -26.71 -13.32
CA LYS A 331 18.17 -28.16 -13.47
C LYS A 331 18.45 -28.65 -14.87
N TYR A 332 19.69 -29.07 -15.10
CA TYR A 332 20.10 -29.73 -16.33
C TYR A 332 19.52 -31.15 -16.37
N GLY A 333 18.62 -31.41 -17.33
CA GLY A 333 18.13 -32.78 -17.60
C GLY A 333 16.66 -33.07 -17.24
N LYS A 334 15.85 -32.06 -16.89
CA LYS A 334 14.39 -32.19 -16.81
C LYS A 334 13.71 -31.15 -17.69
N GLN A 335 12.46 -31.42 -18.04
CA GLN A 335 11.59 -30.61 -18.91
C GLN A 335 11.22 -29.24 -18.30
N ASP A 336 12.13 -28.59 -17.55
CA ASP A 336 11.87 -27.30 -16.92
C ASP A 336 11.84 -26.19 -17.97
N LYS A 337 10.62 -25.77 -18.28
CA LYS A 337 10.35 -24.83 -19.36
C LYS A 337 10.86 -23.43 -19.02
N GLY A 338 10.72 -23.01 -17.77
CA GLY A 338 11.18 -21.70 -17.28
C GLY A 338 12.69 -21.56 -17.41
N PHE A 339 13.45 -22.55 -16.96
CA PHE A 339 14.90 -22.57 -17.09
C PHE A 339 15.34 -22.58 -18.55
N ARG A 340 14.83 -23.51 -19.37
CA ARG A 340 15.23 -23.65 -20.77
C ARG A 340 14.95 -22.38 -21.57
N GLU A 341 13.79 -21.78 -21.39
CA GLU A 341 13.43 -20.58 -22.15
C GLU A 341 14.27 -19.37 -21.73
N GLY A 342 14.54 -19.20 -20.44
CA GLY A 342 15.42 -18.13 -19.97
C GLY A 342 16.86 -18.28 -20.50
N ILE A 343 17.36 -19.50 -20.66
CA ILE A 343 18.65 -19.78 -21.31
C ILE A 343 18.59 -19.43 -22.81
N ASN A 344 17.53 -19.82 -23.51
CA ASN A 344 17.36 -19.56 -24.93
C ASN A 344 17.32 -18.07 -25.27
N LEU A 345 16.66 -17.27 -24.41
CA LEU A 345 16.53 -15.82 -24.59
C LEU A 345 17.71 -15.02 -24.03
N ASP A 346 18.64 -15.70 -23.34
CA ASP A 346 19.82 -15.13 -22.67
C ASP A 346 19.50 -13.96 -21.72
N ILE A 347 18.43 -14.09 -20.94
CA ILE A 347 17.89 -13.00 -20.08
C ILE A 347 18.39 -13.03 -18.64
N PHE A 348 19.22 -14.01 -18.27
CA PHE A 348 19.70 -14.11 -16.89
C PHE A 348 20.88 -13.16 -16.64
N LEU A 349 20.91 -12.58 -15.44
CA LEU A 349 22.00 -11.73 -14.98
C LEU A 349 23.35 -12.45 -15.11
N ARG A 350 24.42 -11.68 -15.33
CA ARG A 350 25.79 -12.20 -15.50
C ARG A 350 26.67 -11.85 -14.32
N SER A 351 27.51 -12.79 -13.94
CA SER A 351 28.52 -12.66 -12.89
C SER A 351 29.49 -11.52 -13.23
N PRO A 352 29.67 -10.53 -12.35
CA PRO A 352 30.70 -9.51 -12.54
C PRO A 352 32.12 -10.11 -12.49
N ASN A 353 32.29 -11.29 -11.86
CA ASN A 353 33.58 -11.94 -11.68
C ASN A 353 33.99 -12.80 -12.88
N THR A 354 33.03 -13.51 -13.49
CA THR A 354 33.32 -14.53 -14.51
C THR A 354 32.76 -14.21 -15.89
N GLY A 355 31.79 -13.29 -16.01
CA GLY A 355 31.03 -13.01 -17.22
C GLY A 355 30.03 -14.12 -17.62
N GLN A 356 30.02 -15.25 -16.89
CA GLN A 356 29.01 -16.31 -17.05
C GLN A 356 27.69 -15.89 -16.40
N ARG A 357 26.64 -16.71 -16.49
CA ARG A 357 25.37 -16.45 -15.80
C ARG A 357 25.61 -16.42 -14.29
N PHE A 358 25.15 -15.36 -13.65
CA PHE A 358 25.24 -15.16 -12.21
C PHE A 358 24.49 -16.28 -11.50
N ARG A 359 25.18 -17.01 -10.63
CA ARG A 359 24.60 -18.14 -9.88
C ARG A 359 24.37 -17.73 -8.43
N GLY A 360 23.11 -17.70 -8.02
CA GLY A 360 22.71 -17.58 -6.61
C GLY A 360 22.02 -18.85 -6.12
N LYS A 361 21.30 -18.75 -5.00
CA LYS A 361 20.59 -19.87 -4.38
C LYS A 361 19.30 -19.41 -3.71
N VAL A 362 18.18 -20.06 -4.00
CA VAL A 362 16.89 -19.84 -3.33
C VAL A 362 16.21 -21.20 -3.09
N TRP A 363 14.88 -21.25 -3.02
CA TRP A 363 14.06 -22.44 -2.75
C TRP A 363 14.36 -23.66 -3.63
N PRO A 364 14.53 -23.53 -4.96
CA PRO A 364 14.92 -24.66 -5.82
C PRO A 364 16.37 -25.11 -5.70
N GLY A 365 17.19 -24.49 -4.84
CA GLY A 365 18.63 -24.70 -4.77
C GLY A 365 19.36 -23.68 -5.63
N SER A 366 20.35 -24.12 -6.41
CA SER A 366 21.10 -23.24 -7.32
C SER A 366 20.14 -22.57 -8.30
N SER A 367 20.25 -21.25 -8.48
CA SER A 367 19.31 -20.47 -9.29
C SER A 367 19.99 -19.39 -10.13
N TYR A 368 19.34 -19.00 -11.22
CA TYR A 368 19.61 -17.80 -12.01
C TYR A 368 18.50 -16.77 -11.80
N PHE A 369 18.86 -15.50 -11.93
CA PHE A 369 17.96 -14.37 -11.71
C PHE A 369 17.63 -13.71 -13.06
N PRO A 370 16.35 -13.62 -13.45
CA PRO A 370 15.94 -12.85 -14.63
C PRO A 370 16.36 -11.39 -14.51
N ASP A 371 16.80 -10.81 -15.62
CA ASP A 371 17.06 -9.38 -15.72
C ASP A 371 15.84 -8.66 -16.29
N PHE A 372 14.98 -8.09 -15.44
CA PHE A 372 13.81 -7.36 -15.90
C PHE A 372 14.13 -6.08 -16.68
N PHE A 373 15.39 -5.61 -16.66
CA PHE A 373 15.83 -4.52 -17.51
C PHE A 373 16.13 -4.98 -18.95
N HIS A 374 16.23 -6.30 -19.18
CA HIS A 374 16.46 -6.85 -20.50
C HIS A 374 15.15 -6.89 -21.31
N PRO A 375 15.11 -6.36 -22.55
CA PRO A 375 13.87 -6.26 -23.34
C PRO A 375 13.19 -7.61 -23.59
N ASN A 376 13.96 -8.68 -23.78
CA ASN A 376 13.41 -10.04 -23.94
C ASN A 376 12.85 -10.65 -22.63
N CYS A 377 13.19 -10.12 -21.45
CA CYS A 377 12.69 -10.65 -20.18
C CYS A 377 11.18 -10.44 -20.03
N SER A 378 10.66 -9.34 -20.58
CA SER A 378 9.22 -9.10 -20.68
C SER A 378 8.49 -10.25 -21.40
N THR A 379 8.97 -10.60 -22.59
CA THR A 379 8.39 -11.71 -23.37
C THR A 379 8.49 -13.04 -22.63
N TYR A 380 9.64 -13.31 -22.00
CA TYR A 380 9.84 -14.50 -21.17
C TYR A 380 8.81 -14.60 -20.04
N TRP A 381 8.73 -13.57 -19.19
CA TRP A 381 7.94 -13.58 -17.97
C TRP A 381 6.46 -13.73 -18.27
N ARG A 382 5.92 -12.94 -19.21
CA ARG A 382 4.50 -12.99 -19.60
C ARG A 382 4.12 -14.33 -20.21
N THR A 383 4.98 -14.88 -21.07
CA THR A 383 4.75 -16.19 -21.69
C THR A 383 4.74 -17.30 -20.66
N MET A 384 5.64 -17.26 -19.67
CA MET A 384 5.69 -18.27 -18.61
C MET A 384 4.50 -18.16 -17.64
N ILE A 385 4.08 -16.95 -17.27
CA ILE A 385 2.85 -16.73 -16.51
C ILE A 385 1.63 -17.31 -17.25
N LYS A 386 1.52 -17.10 -18.56
CA LYS A 386 0.45 -17.68 -19.37
C LYS A 386 0.43 -19.21 -19.32
N HIS A 387 1.59 -19.86 -19.30
CA HIS A 387 1.67 -21.32 -19.12
C HIS A 387 1.22 -21.78 -17.73
N LEU A 388 1.60 -21.04 -16.67
CA LEU A 388 1.12 -21.31 -15.33
C LEU A 388 -0.41 -21.16 -15.25
N TYR A 389 -0.95 -20.13 -15.89
CA TYR A 389 -2.40 -19.91 -15.98
C TYR A 389 -3.12 -21.07 -16.68
N GLN A 390 -2.57 -21.60 -17.78
CA GLN A 390 -3.15 -22.75 -18.47
C GLN A 390 -3.22 -24.02 -17.60
N SER A 391 -2.33 -24.14 -16.62
CA SER A 391 -2.20 -25.31 -15.73
C SER A 391 -3.06 -25.19 -14.48
N THR A 392 -3.28 -23.97 -13.98
CA THR A 392 -3.92 -23.72 -12.67
C THR A 392 -5.20 -22.90 -12.74
N ASN A 393 -5.42 -22.18 -13.84
CA ASN A 393 -6.49 -21.20 -14.01
C ASN A 393 -6.55 -20.18 -12.86
N PHE A 394 -5.41 -19.71 -12.35
CA PHE A 394 -5.37 -18.82 -11.18
C PHE A 394 -6.19 -17.53 -11.36
N SER A 395 -6.66 -16.97 -10.25
CA SER A 395 -7.45 -15.73 -10.21
C SER A 395 -6.58 -14.47 -10.03
N GLY A 396 -5.41 -14.62 -9.41
CA GLY A 396 -4.37 -13.60 -9.22
C GLY A 396 -3.02 -14.26 -8.91
N LEU A 397 -1.98 -13.48 -8.61
CA LEU A 397 -0.63 -13.97 -8.33
C LEU A 397 -0.04 -13.37 -7.06
N TRP A 398 0.76 -14.16 -6.36
CA TRP A 398 1.59 -13.73 -5.26
C TRP A 398 3.05 -13.76 -5.72
N ILE A 399 3.68 -12.60 -5.90
CA ILE A 399 5.09 -12.51 -6.30
C ILE A 399 5.95 -12.30 -5.05
N ASP A 400 6.89 -13.19 -4.81
CA ASP A 400 7.69 -13.24 -3.58
C ASP A 400 9.19 -13.35 -3.86
N MET A 401 10.01 -13.17 -2.82
CA MET A 401 11.47 -13.29 -2.89
C MET A 401 12.11 -12.27 -3.84
N ASN A 402 11.43 -11.15 -4.09
CA ASN A 402 11.71 -10.22 -5.18
C ASN A 402 12.39 -8.90 -4.76
N GLU A 403 13.05 -8.90 -3.62
CA GLU A 403 13.94 -7.80 -3.20
C GLU A 403 15.06 -7.47 -4.20
N PRO A 404 15.76 -8.42 -4.87
CA PRO A 404 15.65 -9.89 -4.92
C PRO A 404 16.39 -10.65 -3.82
N THR A 405 15.75 -11.67 -3.26
CA THR A 405 16.36 -12.52 -2.24
C THR A 405 17.32 -13.54 -2.82
N ASN A 406 18.46 -13.70 -2.14
CA ASN A 406 19.45 -14.72 -2.42
C ASN A 406 19.98 -15.29 -1.10
N PHE A 407 19.96 -16.61 -0.92
CA PHE A 407 20.48 -17.27 0.28
C PHE A 407 22.01 -17.29 0.36
N CYS A 408 22.69 -16.72 -0.65
CA CYS A 408 24.10 -16.37 -0.62
C CYS A 408 24.26 -14.86 -0.50
N ASP A 409 25.31 -14.43 0.20
CA ASP A 409 25.73 -13.03 0.19
C ASP A 409 26.47 -12.77 -1.14
N GLY A 410 25.73 -12.37 -2.18
CA GLY A 410 26.24 -12.26 -3.54
C GLY A 410 26.30 -13.61 -4.28
N GLU A 411 27.37 -13.88 -5.02
CA GLU A 411 27.45 -15.06 -5.90
C GLU A 411 27.77 -16.36 -5.12
N CYS A 412 27.02 -17.44 -5.35
CA CYS A 412 27.27 -18.75 -4.76
C CYS A 412 28.39 -19.51 -5.51
N ASP A 413 29.25 -20.24 -4.78
CA ASP A 413 30.26 -21.19 -5.28
C ASP A 413 31.10 -20.76 -6.51
N LEU A 414 32.30 -20.23 -6.28
CA LEU A 414 33.33 -19.94 -7.30
C LEU A 414 34.02 -21.20 -7.88
N GLN A 415 33.55 -22.42 -7.60
CA GLN A 415 34.29 -23.64 -7.95
C GLN A 415 34.24 -23.99 -9.44
N GLN A 416 35.30 -23.56 -10.15
CA GLN A 416 35.91 -24.14 -11.35
C GLN A 416 34.99 -24.91 -12.33
N GLY A 417 34.39 -24.17 -13.27
CA GLY A 417 33.81 -24.74 -14.48
C GLY A 417 33.91 -23.75 -15.64
N ARG A 418 35.06 -23.71 -16.32
CA ARG A 418 35.18 -22.98 -17.60
C ARG A 418 34.45 -23.77 -18.69
N GLU A 419 33.12 -23.73 -18.69
CA GLU A 419 32.39 -24.05 -19.92
C GLU A 419 32.57 -22.88 -20.88
N LYS A 420 33.40 -23.09 -21.91
CA LYS A 420 33.58 -22.15 -23.01
C LYS A 420 32.25 -22.02 -23.76
N TRP A 421 31.69 -20.82 -23.77
CA TRP A 421 30.55 -20.47 -24.62
C TRP A 421 31.00 -19.47 -25.70
N ASN A 422 30.67 -19.78 -26.95
CA ASN A 422 30.88 -18.89 -28.10
C ASN A 422 29.67 -17.94 -28.20
N SER A 423 29.77 -16.72 -27.70
CA SER A 423 28.77 -15.67 -27.96
C SER A 423 29.19 -14.81 -29.16
N THR A 424 28.38 -14.78 -30.21
CA THR A 424 28.44 -13.79 -31.30
C THR A 424 27.65 -12.51 -30.96
N MET A 425 27.60 -12.12 -29.68
CA MET A 425 27.02 -10.84 -29.26
C MET A 425 28.17 -9.91 -28.91
N ASP A 426 28.29 -8.83 -29.68
CA ASP A 426 29.41 -7.90 -29.65
C ASP A 426 29.35 -7.04 -28.37
N TYR A 427 30.09 -7.48 -27.34
CA TYR A 427 30.32 -6.77 -26.07
C TYR A 427 31.79 -6.36 -25.95
N THR A 428 32.38 -5.83 -27.02
CA THR A 428 33.83 -5.61 -27.12
C THR A 428 34.39 -4.40 -26.35
N ASP A 429 33.58 -3.60 -25.65
CA ASP A 429 34.07 -2.46 -24.84
C ASP A 429 34.12 -2.71 -23.31
N VAL A 430 33.79 -3.92 -22.88
CA VAL A 430 33.77 -4.31 -21.46
C VAL A 430 35.17 -4.80 -21.04
N ASN A 431 36.18 -3.96 -21.32
CA ASN A 431 37.62 -4.29 -21.24
C ASN A 431 38.09 -4.54 -19.80
N GLU A 432 39.00 -5.52 -19.66
CA GLU A 432 39.98 -5.89 -18.60
C GLU A 432 39.87 -5.41 -17.13
N ALA A 433 39.24 -4.28 -16.81
CA ALA A 433 38.98 -3.81 -15.44
C ALA A 433 38.06 -4.75 -14.63
N TYR A 434 37.31 -5.62 -15.31
CA TYR A 434 36.27 -6.51 -14.75
C TYR A 434 36.80 -7.66 -13.89
N LYS A 435 38.07 -8.05 -14.02
CA LYS A 435 38.54 -9.31 -13.40
C LYS A 435 38.93 -9.21 -11.92
N ASN A 436 39.01 -8.01 -11.31
CA ASN A 436 39.62 -7.85 -9.97
C ASN A 436 39.01 -6.78 -9.04
N ASN A 437 37.91 -6.10 -9.36
CA ASN A 437 37.47 -4.93 -8.58
C ASN A 437 36.28 -5.23 -7.66
N HIS A 438 36.57 -5.57 -6.39
CA HIS A 438 35.64 -5.27 -5.30
C HIS A 438 35.45 -3.75 -5.25
N ILE A 439 34.25 -3.23 -5.54
CA ILE A 439 33.95 -1.81 -5.35
C ILE A 439 33.97 -1.55 -3.84
N ARG A 440 34.94 -0.75 -3.39
CA ARG A 440 35.00 -0.32 -2.00
C ARG A 440 34.16 0.95 -1.86
N PHE A 441 32.97 0.81 -1.30
CA PHE A 441 32.12 1.96 -1.00
C PHE A 441 32.71 2.80 0.14
N PRO A 442 32.83 4.14 -0.03
CA PRO A 442 33.24 5.03 1.06
C PRO A 442 32.26 5.02 2.25
N TYR A 443 31.01 4.65 1.98
CA TYR A 443 29.93 4.53 2.96
C TYR A 443 29.07 3.32 2.63
N ILE A 444 28.66 2.57 3.66
CA ILE A 444 27.81 1.40 3.50
C ILE A 444 26.53 1.63 4.31
N PRO A 445 25.39 1.96 3.64
CA PRO A 445 24.10 2.06 4.30
C PRO A 445 23.76 0.83 5.14
N GLY A 446 23.25 1.04 6.35
CA GLY A 446 22.91 -0.05 7.28
C GLY A 446 24.11 -0.87 7.77
N VAL A 447 25.36 -0.43 7.56
CA VAL A 447 26.60 -1.00 8.11
C VAL A 447 26.70 -2.53 7.95
N SER A 448 26.12 -3.06 6.88
CA SER A 448 26.12 -4.48 6.51
C SER A 448 26.57 -4.57 5.06
N PRO A 449 27.31 -5.62 4.65
CA PRO A 449 27.59 -5.85 3.24
C PRO A 449 26.31 -5.71 2.40
N LEU A 450 26.40 -4.96 1.30
CA LEU A 450 25.24 -4.66 0.47
C LEU A 450 24.70 -5.92 -0.20
N GLU A 451 25.58 -6.83 -0.60
CA GLU A 451 25.22 -8.13 -1.17
C GLU A 451 24.62 -9.12 -0.15
N LYS A 452 24.55 -8.76 1.14
CA LYS A 452 24.01 -9.67 2.16
C LYS A 452 22.56 -10.02 1.85
N MET A 453 22.27 -11.31 1.77
CA MET A 453 20.96 -11.87 1.40
C MET A 453 20.43 -11.41 0.01
N THR A 454 21.29 -10.92 -0.89
CA THR A 454 20.88 -10.42 -2.21
C THR A 454 22.01 -10.52 -3.24
N LEU A 455 21.95 -9.75 -4.33
CA LEU A 455 22.91 -9.77 -5.44
C LEU A 455 24.07 -8.77 -5.21
N PRO A 456 25.23 -8.97 -5.86
CA PRO A 456 26.36 -8.06 -5.74
C PRO A 456 26.03 -6.64 -6.24
N PRO A 457 26.43 -5.57 -5.53
CA PRO A 457 26.11 -4.19 -5.92
C PRO A 457 26.74 -3.77 -7.26
N ASN A 458 27.84 -4.41 -7.67
CA ASN A 458 28.53 -4.17 -8.93
C ASN A 458 28.04 -5.06 -10.09
N LEU A 459 26.99 -5.87 -9.88
CA LEU A 459 26.38 -6.68 -10.93
C LEU A 459 25.73 -5.78 -11.97
N PHE A 460 25.90 -6.08 -13.26
CA PHE A 460 25.31 -5.30 -14.35
C PHE A 460 24.00 -5.90 -14.83
N HIS A 461 23.03 -5.00 -15.00
CA HIS A 461 21.80 -5.22 -15.75
C HIS A 461 21.96 -4.69 -17.18
N TYR A 462 21.05 -5.11 -18.06
CA TYR A 462 20.89 -4.54 -19.39
C TYR A 462 20.77 -3.01 -19.32
N GLY A 463 21.26 -2.30 -20.35
CA GLY A 463 21.35 -0.83 -20.32
C GLY A 463 22.53 -0.28 -19.50
N LYS A 464 23.46 -1.15 -19.04
CA LYS A 464 24.63 -0.79 -18.22
C LYS A 464 24.27 -0.24 -16.84
N HIS A 465 23.10 -0.60 -16.31
CA HIS A 465 22.73 -0.24 -14.94
C HIS A 465 23.44 -1.16 -13.94
N LEU A 466 23.99 -0.59 -12.87
CA LEU A 466 24.55 -1.38 -11.77
C LEU A 466 23.44 -1.78 -10.81
N HIS A 467 23.53 -2.97 -10.22
CA HIS A 467 22.55 -3.47 -9.27
C HIS A 467 22.41 -2.53 -8.07
N LYS A 468 23.49 -1.88 -7.59
CA LYS A 468 23.38 -0.85 -6.54
C LYS A 468 22.40 0.29 -6.88
N ASP A 469 22.19 0.59 -8.16
CA ASP A 469 21.33 1.68 -8.59
C ASP A 469 19.89 1.21 -8.82
N VAL A 470 19.70 -0.06 -9.20
CA VAL A 470 18.39 -0.63 -9.57
C VAL A 470 17.86 -1.69 -8.62
N HIS A 471 18.57 -2.02 -7.54
CA HIS A 471 18.20 -3.03 -6.55
C HIS A 471 16.78 -2.80 -6.02
N ASN A 472 16.51 -1.60 -5.50
CA ASN A 472 15.18 -1.24 -5.00
C ASN A 472 14.10 -1.16 -6.10
N LEU A 473 14.45 -1.24 -7.39
CA LEU A 473 13.50 -1.21 -8.52
C LEU A 473 13.13 -2.62 -9.01
N TYR A 474 13.77 -3.67 -8.49
CA TYR A 474 13.62 -5.03 -9.01
C TYR A 474 12.19 -5.57 -8.86
N GLY A 475 11.62 -5.46 -7.65
CA GLY A 475 10.23 -5.86 -7.40
C GLY A 475 9.18 -5.02 -8.16
N LEU A 476 9.45 -3.73 -8.39
CA LEU A 476 8.60 -2.87 -9.21
C LEU A 476 8.57 -3.35 -10.68
N GLN A 477 9.73 -3.69 -11.24
CA GLN A 477 9.83 -4.20 -12.60
C GLN A 477 9.11 -5.56 -12.77
N GLU A 478 9.28 -6.47 -11.81
CA GLU A 478 8.53 -7.74 -11.81
C GLU A 478 7.02 -7.52 -11.68
N SER A 479 6.60 -6.59 -10.81
CA SER A 479 5.19 -6.22 -10.63
C SER A 479 4.57 -5.72 -11.94
N PHE A 480 5.30 -4.87 -12.68
CA PHE A 480 4.87 -4.40 -13.98
C PHE A 480 4.67 -5.54 -14.97
N GLU A 481 5.67 -6.41 -15.15
CA GLU A 481 5.58 -7.50 -16.12
C GLU A 481 4.48 -8.51 -15.75
N THR A 482 4.28 -8.73 -14.45
CA THR A 482 3.20 -9.58 -13.92
C THR A 482 1.82 -8.94 -14.16
N TYR A 483 1.70 -7.63 -14.01
CA TYR A 483 0.47 -6.88 -14.30
C TYR A 483 0.10 -6.97 -15.78
N GLN A 484 1.08 -6.77 -16.67
CA GLN A 484 0.88 -6.92 -18.11
C GLN A 484 0.50 -8.36 -18.47
N ALA A 485 1.16 -9.36 -17.87
CA ALA A 485 0.80 -10.76 -18.08
C ALA A 485 -0.65 -11.06 -17.69
N GLN A 486 -1.11 -10.55 -16.53
CA GLN A 486 -2.50 -10.72 -16.10
C GLN A 486 -3.50 -10.04 -17.04
N LYS A 487 -3.19 -8.84 -17.53
CA LYS A 487 -3.99 -8.17 -18.57
C LYS A 487 -4.08 -9.02 -19.85
N GLU A 488 -2.96 -9.57 -20.31
CA GLU A 488 -2.88 -10.40 -21.53
C GLU A 488 -3.66 -11.71 -21.45
N ILE A 489 -3.81 -12.29 -20.25
CA ILE A 489 -4.66 -13.48 -20.02
C ILE A 489 -6.13 -13.11 -19.75
N GLY A 490 -6.52 -11.84 -19.91
CA GLY A 490 -7.91 -11.40 -19.83
C GLY A 490 -8.39 -11.07 -18.43
N LYS A 491 -7.50 -10.69 -17.49
CA LYS A 491 -7.88 -10.13 -16.19
C LYS A 491 -7.91 -8.60 -16.28
N PRO A 492 -9.09 -7.95 -16.36
CA PRO A 492 -9.14 -6.50 -16.51
C PRO A 492 -8.81 -5.77 -15.20
N LEU A 493 -9.01 -6.41 -14.04
CA LEU A 493 -8.52 -5.96 -12.74
C LEU A 493 -7.50 -6.99 -12.20
N PRO A 494 -6.21 -6.89 -12.58
CA PRO A 494 -5.18 -7.78 -12.05
C PRO A 494 -5.11 -7.71 -10.52
N PHE A 495 -5.00 -8.87 -9.87
CA PHE A 495 -4.69 -8.96 -8.44
C PHE A 495 -3.29 -9.54 -8.28
N ILE A 496 -2.37 -8.71 -7.80
CA ILE A 496 -0.97 -9.06 -7.57
C ILE A 496 -0.62 -8.62 -6.16
N ILE A 497 -0.03 -9.51 -5.38
CA ILE A 497 0.47 -9.20 -4.05
C ILE A 497 1.98 -9.38 -4.11
N SER A 498 2.73 -8.29 -3.90
CA SER A 498 4.19 -8.23 -4.01
C SER A 498 4.85 -7.95 -2.66
N ARG A 499 6.00 -8.57 -2.40
CA ARG A 499 6.79 -8.31 -1.18
C ARG A 499 7.56 -7.01 -1.32
N SER A 500 8.49 -6.96 -2.28
CA SER A 500 9.30 -5.78 -2.53
C SER A 500 8.53 -4.74 -3.34
N THR A 501 8.59 -3.50 -2.88
CA THR A 501 7.98 -2.35 -3.53
C THR A 501 8.86 -1.10 -3.48
N PHE A 502 8.60 -0.20 -4.43
CA PHE A 502 9.17 1.16 -4.56
C PHE A 502 8.05 2.14 -4.95
N PRO A 503 8.20 3.47 -4.75
CA PRO A 503 7.26 4.47 -5.27
C PRO A 503 6.83 4.19 -6.71
N GLY A 504 5.52 4.06 -6.94
CA GLY A 504 4.91 3.66 -8.21
C GLY A 504 4.47 2.19 -8.29
N SER A 505 4.91 1.32 -7.38
CA SER A 505 4.49 -0.11 -7.39
C SER A 505 2.99 -0.29 -7.22
N GLY A 506 2.34 0.61 -6.46
CA GLY A 506 0.89 0.60 -6.27
C GLY A 506 0.08 0.69 -7.57
N HIS A 507 0.67 1.20 -8.65
CA HIS A 507 0.03 1.24 -9.97
C HIS A 507 -0.14 -0.15 -10.60
N PHE A 508 0.60 -1.15 -10.12
CA PHE A 508 0.61 -2.50 -10.68
C PHE A 508 0.26 -3.60 -9.68
N THR A 509 0.55 -3.37 -8.39
CA THR A 509 0.45 -4.40 -7.35
C THR A 509 -0.13 -3.87 -6.06
N GLN A 510 -0.61 -4.80 -5.25
CA GLN A 510 -0.93 -4.67 -3.84
C GLN A 510 0.23 -5.24 -3.01
N HIS A 511 0.14 -5.18 -1.67
CA HIS A 511 1.24 -5.57 -0.79
C HIS A 511 0.75 -6.31 0.45
N TRP A 512 1.60 -7.15 1.04
CA TRP A 512 1.43 -7.69 2.40
C TRP A 512 2.67 -7.38 3.20
N GLU A 513 2.52 -7.15 4.51
CA GLU A 513 3.59 -6.65 5.39
C GLU A 513 4.70 -7.68 5.70
N GLY A 514 4.81 -8.74 4.90
CA GLY A 514 5.82 -9.78 5.03
C GLY A 514 5.59 -10.80 6.15
N ASP A 515 6.69 -11.46 6.50
CA ASP A 515 6.80 -12.61 7.40
C ASP A 515 6.79 -12.17 8.88
N ASN A 516 5.68 -11.57 9.29
CA ASN A 516 5.46 -11.09 10.65
C ASN A 516 5.48 -12.24 11.69
N GLU A 517 5.96 -11.95 12.90
CA GLU A 517 5.91 -12.91 14.00
C GLU A 517 4.52 -13.03 14.62
N ALA A 518 4.17 -14.22 15.10
CA ALA A 518 3.00 -14.48 15.93
C ALA A 518 3.18 -13.89 17.35
N SER A 519 3.22 -12.56 17.44
CA SER A 519 3.37 -11.81 18.69
C SER A 519 2.47 -10.58 18.76
N TYR A 520 2.17 -10.13 19.99
CA TYR A 520 1.47 -8.86 20.23
C TYR A 520 2.27 -7.64 19.74
N THR A 521 3.60 -7.75 19.61
CA THR A 521 4.43 -6.71 19.02
C THR A 521 4.04 -6.52 17.55
N PHE A 522 4.05 -7.58 16.74
CA PHE A 522 3.71 -7.46 15.31
C PHE A 522 2.22 -7.16 15.08
N LEU A 523 1.32 -7.61 15.96
CA LEU A 523 -0.09 -7.16 15.97
C LEU A 523 -0.21 -5.64 16.13
N TYR A 524 0.66 -5.04 16.96
CA TYR A 524 0.67 -3.60 17.19
C TYR A 524 1.32 -2.85 16.02
N LEU A 525 2.44 -3.36 15.50
CA LEU A 525 3.18 -2.74 14.39
C LEU A 525 2.36 -2.65 13.10
N SER A 526 1.50 -3.64 12.83
CA SER A 526 0.74 -3.71 11.60
C SER A 526 -0.24 -2.55 11.40
N VAL A 527 -0.74 -1.94 12.48
CA VAL A 527 -1.60 -0.75 12.37
C VAL A 527 -0.84 0.42 11.72
N GLY A 528 0.37 0.70 12.22
CA GLY A 528 1.22 1.76 11.70
C GLY A 528 1.76 1.44 10.29
N SER A 529 2.06 0.17 10.01
CA SER A 529 2.53 -0.25 8.69
C SER A 529 1.42 -0.11 7.63
N THR A 530 0.22 -0.61 7.88
CA THR A 530 -0.94 -0.47 6.99
C THR A 530 -1.24 1.01 6.66
N MET A 531 -1.18 1.91 7.65
CA MET A 531 -1.36 3.36 7.40
C MET A 531 -0.23 3.97 6.57
N GLN A 532 1.02 3.52 6.73
CA GLN A 532 2.15 4.03 5.96
C GLN A 532 2.02 3.66 4.47
N PHE A 533 1.62 2.43 4.18
CA PHE A 533 1.40 1.99 2.80
C PHE A 533 0.24 2.72 2.12
N ASN A 534 -0.74 3.23 2.87
CA ASN A 534 -1.74 4.15 2.34
C ASN A 534 -1.11 5.48 1.88
N ILE A 535 -0.11 6.02 2.60
CA ILE A 535 0.66 7.21 2.18
C ILE A 535 1.58 6.90 0.99
N PHE A 536 2.08 5.66 0.87
CA PHE A 536 2.94 5.24 -0.24
C PHE A 536 2.17 4.96 -1.54
N GLY A 537 0.85 5.06 -1.53
CA GLY A 537 0.01 4.77 -2.69
C GLY A 537 -0.26 3.28 -2.90
N ILE A 538 -0.33 2.48 -1.83
CA ILE A 538 -0.67 1.05 -1.87
C ILE A 538 -1.72 0.77 -0.79
N PRO A 539 -2.98 1.23 -0.95
CA PRO A 539 -3.99 1.14 0.10
C PRO A 539 -4.51 -0.28 0.35
N MET A 540 -4.36 -1.20 -0.61
CA MET A 540 -4.75 -2.60 -0.46
C MET A 540 -3.59 -3.38 0.16
N VAL A 541 -3.49 -3.32 1.48
CA VAL A 541 -2.38 -3.85 2.29
C VAL A 541 -2.89 -4.45 3.61
N GLY A 542 -2.13 -5.37 4.19
CA GLY A 542 -2.37 -5.94 5.50
C GLY A 542 -1.32 -6.99 5.90
N ALA A 543 -1.25 -7.30 7.19
CA ALA A 543 -0.37 -8.34 7.74
C ALA A 543 -1.00 -9.74 7.69
N ASP A 544 -0.17 -10.78 7.77
CA ASP A 544 -0.67 -12.14 7.94
C ASP A 544 -1.28 -12.34 9.33
N VAL A 545 -2.58 -12.59 9.33
CA VAL A 545 -3.39 -12.62 10.53
C VAL A 545 -3.08 -13.87 11.35
N CYS A 546 -2.84 -13.63 12.64
CA CYS A 546 -2.33 -14.58 13.65
C CYS A 546 -0.81 -14.77 13.64
N GLY A 547 -0.10 -14.14 12.69
CA GLY A 547 1.35 -14.18 12.52
C GLY A 547 1.79 -15.31 11.60
N PHE A 548 2.82 -15.07 10.80
CA PHE A 548 3.44 -16.07 9.92
C PHE A 548 4.49 -16.91 10.64
N LEU A 549 5.44 -16.25 11.34
CA LEU A 549 6.50 -16.93 12.10
C LEU A 549 6.00 -17.34 13.49
N ASP A 550 6.57 -18.44 14.01
CA ASP A 550 6.27 -19.01 15.32
C ASP A 550 4.82 -19.51 15.53
N ASN A 551 4.56 -20.07 16.72
CA ASN A 551 3.23 -20.59 17.06
C ASN A 551 2.36 -19.48 17.66
N THR A 552 1.23 -19.19 17.01
CA THR A 552 0.21 -18.31 17.59
C THR A 552 -0.41 -18.89 18.86
N THR A 553 -1.04 -18.03 19.65
CA THR A 553 -1.89 -18.45 20.78
C THR A 553 -3.36 -18.14 20.47
N PRO A 554 -4.33 -18.88 21.05
CA PRO A 554 -5.74 -18.57 20.84
C PRO A 554 -6.12 -17.13 21.18
N LYS A 555 -5.56 -16.56 22.26
CA LYS A 555 -5.82 -15.17 22.66
C LYS A 555 -5.23 -14.15 21.68
N LEU A 556 -4.03 -14.41 21.17
CA LEU A 556 -3.40 -13.56 20.16
C LEU A 556 -4.22 -13.62 18.86
N CYS A 557 -4.51 -14.82 18.37
CA CYS A 557 -5.25 -14.99 17.11
C CYS A 557 -6.67 -14.41 17.20
N ALA A 558 -7.38 -14.54 18.33
CA ALA A 558 -8.66 -13.86 18.53
C ALA A 558 -8.55 -12.32 18.41
N ARG A 559 -7.48 -11.71 18.96
CA ARG A 559 -7.22 -10.26 18.79
C ARG A 559 -6.85 -9.90 17.37
N TRP A 560 -6.03 -10.74 16.73
CA TRP A 560 -5.61 -10.50 15.36
C TRP A 560 -6.76 -10.65 14.37
N VAL A 561 -7.72 -11.55 14.62
CA VAL A 561 -8.94 -11.65 13.83
C VAL A 561 -9.82 -10.40 13.97
N GLN A 562 -9.94 -9.85 15.19
CA GLN A 562 -10.65 -8.59 15.42
C GLN A 562 -10.04 -7.46 14.59
N LEU A 563 -8.72 -7.26 14.68
CA LEU A 563 -8.02 -6.23 13.91
C LEU A 563 -8.00 -6.54 12.41
N GLY A 564 -7.53 -7.72 12.03
CA GLY A 564 -7.25 -8.11 10.65
C GLY A 564 -8.48 -8.18 9.77
N SER A 565 -9.67 -8.40 10.36
CA SER A 565 -10.94 -8.26 9.63
C SER A 565 -11.19 -6.84 9.09
N LEU A 566 -10.46 -5.84 9.59
CA LEU A 566 -10.49 -4.45 9.17
C LEU A 566 -9.38 -4.06 8.20
N TYR A 567 -8.38 -4.92 7.96
CA TYR A 567 -7.36 -4.62 6.96
C TYR A 567 -7.96 -4.55 5.57
N PRO A 568 -7.50 -3.64 4.69
CA PRO A 568 -7.82 -3.69 3.28
C PRO A 568 -7.58 -5.08 2.68
N PHE A 569 -6.39 -5.64 2.88
CA PHE A 569 -6.05 -7.02 2.53
C PHE A 569 -6.12 -7.93 3.77
N PHE A 570 -7.01 -8.92 3.76
CA PHE A 570 -7.27 -9.77 4.92
C PHE A 570 -6.96 -11.24 4.64
N ARG A 571 -5.73 -11.66 4.99
CA ARG A 571 -5.23 -13.04 4.84
C ARG A 571 -4.79 -13.64 6.17
N ASN A 572 -5.15 -14.90 6.40
CA ASN A 572 -4.47 -15.77 7.37
C ASN A 572 -3.47 -16.64 6.61
N HIS A 573 -2.19 -16.51 6.94
CA HIS A 573 -1.09 -17.30 6.37
C HIS A 573 -0.16 -17.73 7.51
N ASN A 574 0.56 -18.84 7.32
CA ASN A 574 1.31 -19.51 8.38
C ASN A 574 2.53 -20.22 7.81
N ASN A 575 3.60 -20.37 8.59
CA ASN A 575 4.82 -21.03 8.14
C ASN A 575 4.80 -22.57 8.30
N ASP A 576 5.82 -23.22 7.74
CA ASP A 576 5.95 -24.68 7.64
C ASP A 576 6.19 -25.41 8.95
N ARG A 577 6.65 -24.70 9.97
CA ARG A 577 7.04 -25.24 11.28
C ARG A 577 6.01 -24.94 12.37
N ALA A 578 5.11 -24.00 12.12
CA ALA A 578 4.08 -23.58 13.05
C ALA A 578 2.89 -24.55 13.04
N LYS A 579 2.24 -24.64 14.21
CA LYS A 579 0.99 -25.37 14.39
C LYS A 579 -0.12 -24.75 13.56
N ASP A 580 -1.13 -25.58 13.29
CA ASP A 580 -2.41 -25.18 12.69
C ASP A 580 -3.00 -23.96 13.39
N GLN A 581 -3.38 -22.97 12.58
CA GLN A 581 -3.91 -21.69 13.04
C GLN A 581 -5.13 -21.22 12.25
N GLU A 582 -5.73 -22.11 11.47
CA GLU A 582 -7.08 -21.90 10.97
C GLU A 582 -8.01 -21.58 12.15
N PHE A 583 -8.94 -20.64 12.00
CA PHE A 583 -9.70 -20.16 13.15
C PHE A 583 -10.49 -21.27 13.88
N TYR A 584 -10.89 -22.32 13.17
CA TYR A 584 -11.56 -23.48 13.73
C TYR A 584 -10.62 -24.50 14.41
N SER A 585 -9.29 -24.41 14.25
CA SER A 585 -8.31 -25.28 14.90
C SER A 585 -7.82 -24.74 16.26
N LEU A 586 -8.13 -23.49 16.59
CA LEU A 586 -7.64 -22.79 17.79
C LEU A 586 -8.66 -22.68 18.94
N GLY A 587 -9.80 -23.38 18.83
CA GLY A 587 -10.83 -23.48 19.88
C GLY A 587 -12.00 -22.51 19.72
N ASP A 588 -13.03 -22.70 20.57
CA ASP A 588 -14.35 -22.07 20.43
C ASP A 588 -14.32 -20.54 20.50
N ASP A 589 -13.45 -19.97 21.34
CA ASP A 589 -13.32 -18.52 21.48
C ASP A 589 -12.82 -17.86 20.18
N VAL A 590 -11.80 -18.46 19.54
CA VAL A 590 -11.26 -17.97 18.26
C VAL A 590 -12.28 -18.16 17.15
N LEU A 591 -12.93 -19.32 17.11
CA LEU A 591 -13.98 -19.60 16.14
C LEU A 591 -15.15 -18.60 16.26
N LEU A 592 -15.57 -18.25 17.48
CA LEU A 592 -16.62 -17.26 17.71
C LEU A 592 -16.16 -15.85 17.31
N ALA A 593 -14.93 -15.47 17.65
CA ALA A 593 -14.34 -14.20 17.24
C ALA A 593 -14.28 -14.08 15.71
N ALA A 594 -13.87 -15.15 15.02
CA ALA A 594 -13.85 -15.23 13.56
C ALA A 594 -15.24 -15.10 12.95
N ARG A 595 -16.21 -15.89 13.39
CA ARG A 595 -17.60 -15.78 12.90
C ARG A 595 -18.16 -14.38 13.04
N ARG A 596 -17.88 -13.69 14.14
CA ARG A 596 -18.35 -12.31 14.38
C ARG A 596 -17.64 -11.31 13.47
N ASN A 597 -16.31 -11.28 13.48
CA ASN A 597 -15.54 -10.22 12.83
C ASN A 597 -15.41 -10.42 11.32
N VAL A 598 -15.26 -11.66 10.84
CA VAL A 598 -15.31 -11.95 9.41
C VAL A 598 -16.69 -11.57 8.85
N LYS A 599 -17.79 -11.98 9.48
CA LYS A 599 -19.12 -11.60 8.98
C LYS A 599 -19.41 -10.11 9.10
N LEU A 600 -18.89 -9.43 10.13
CA LEU A 600 -18.95 -7.97 10.24
C LEU A 600 -18.30 -7.32 9.02
N ARG A 601 -17.10 -7.75 8.61
CA ARG A 601 -16.44 -7.29 7.39
C ARG A 601 -17.35 -7.46 6.16
N TYR A 602 -17.91 -8.66 5.95
CA TYR A 602 -18.81 -8.92 4.82
C TYR A 602 -20.09 -8.09 4.88
N SER A 603 -20.54 -7.70 6.08
CA SER A 603 -21.68 -6.80 6.23
C SER A 603 -21.39 -5.38 5.78
N ILE A 604 -20.13 -4.94 5.64
CA ILE A 604 -19.78 -3.57 5.21
C ILE A 604 -18.94 -3.56 3.93
N ILE A 605 -18.66 -4.71 3.34
CA ILE A 605 -17.64 -4.86 2.30
C ILE A 605 -17.94 -4.09 1.01
N LYS A 606 -19.23 -3.88 0.66
CA LYS A 606 -19.60 -3.06 -0.51
C LYS A 606 -19.39 -1.57 -0.23
N TRP A 607 -19.69 -1.11 0.99
CA TRP A 607 -19.31 0.23 1.42
C TRP A 607 -17.79 0.39 1.44
N TYR A 608 -17.06 -0.57 1.99
CA TYR A 608 -15.60 -0.54 2.04
C TYR A 608 -15.00 -0.47 0.62
N TYR A 609 -15.49 -1.29 -0.31
CA TYR A 609 -15.07 -1.22 -1.71
C TYR A 609 -15.45 0.11 -2.40
N SER A 610 -16.57 0.73 -2.00
CA SER A 610 -16.95 2.06 -2.50
C SER A 610 -15.94 3.15 -2.11
N LEU A 611 -15.18 2.96 -1.03
CA LEU A 611 -14.09 3.86 -0.65
C LEU A 611 -12.98 3.83 -1.70
N PHE A 612 -12.62 2.65 -2.21
CA PHE A 612 -11.63 2.52 -3.28
C PHE A 612 -12.13 3.19 -4.56
N LEU A 613 -13.36 2.89 -4.97
CA LEU A 613 -13.94 3.47 -6.18
C LEU A 613 -14.03 5.00 -6.10
N ARG A 614 -14.55 5.56 -4.99
CA ARG A 614 -14.74 7.02 -4.83
C ARG A 614 -13.43 7.79 -4.71
N SER A 615 -12.36 7.13 -4.28
CA SER A 615 -11.04 7.73 -4.16
C SER A 615 -10.33 7.87 -5.52
N ASN A 616 -10.89 7.27 -6.57
CA ASN A 616 -10.45 7.39 -7.95
C ASN A 616 -8.94 7.18 -8.09
N HIS A 617 -8.46 6.01 -7.63
CA HIS A 617 -7.06 5.60 -7.70
C HIS A 617 -6.04 6.46 -6.93
N THR A 618 -6.49 7.41 -6.10
CA THR A 618 -5.61 8.29 -5.32
C THR A 618 -6.07 8.39 -3.88
N GLY A 619 -5.26 8.97 -3.00
CA GLY A 619 -5.64 9.13 -1.60
C GLY A 619 -5.57 7.85 -0.75
N THR A 620 -6.06 7.97 0.49
CA THR A 620 -5.95 6.98 1.57
C THR A 620 -7.30 6.36 1.93
N ILE A 621 -7.28 5.09 2.36
CA ILE A 621 -8.48 4.33 2.75
C ILE A 621 -8.40 3.94 4.22
N PHE A 622 -7.28 3.40 4.66
CA PHE A 622 -6.98 3.09 6.06
C PHE A 622 -6.00 4.14 6.57
N ARG A 623 -6.50 5.11 7.34
CA ARG A 623 -5.79 6.38 7.59
C ARG A 623 -5.75 6.78 9.07
N PRO A 624 -4.72 7.53 9.51
CA PRO A 624 -4.69 8.08 10.87
C PRO A 624 -5.87 9.01 11.13
N VAL A 625 -6.33 9.06 12.39
CA VAL A 625 -7.49 9.88 12.76
C VAL A 625 -7.27 11.38 12.53
N PHE A 626 -6.02 11.87 12.60
CA PHE A 626 -5.71 13.28 12.34
C PHE A 626 -5.92 13.69 10.87
N PHE A 627 -6.08 12.75 9.94
CA PHE A 627 -6.42 13.09 8.56
C PHE A 627 -7.81 13.73 8.46
N GLU A 628 -8.72 13.42 9.40
CA GLU A 628 -10.04 14.06 9.50
C GLU A 628 -10.05 15.25 10.48
N PHE A 629 -9.22 15.19 11.53
CA PHE A 629 -9.18 16.18 12.60
C PHE A 629 -7.78 16.79 12.73
N ASN A 630 -7.30 17.42 11.66
CA ASN A 630 -5.94 17.93 11.46
C ASN A 630 -5.45 18.96 12.50
N ASP A 631 -6.38 19.68 13.15
CA ASP A 631 -6.11 20.70 14.15
C ASP A 631 -6.02 20.14 15.59
N ASP A 632 -6.44 18.89 15.82
CA ASP A 632 -6.41 18.29 17.16
C ASP A 632 -5.01 17.74 17.49
N VAL A 633 -4.25 18.53 18.26
CA VAL A 633 -2.88 18.20 18.67
C VAL A 633 -2.76 16.89 19.47
N ASN A 634 -3.85 16.42 20.12
CA ASN A 634 -3.82 15.16 20.87
C ASN A 634 -3.71 13.93 19.96
N LEU A 635 -4.16 14.05 18.72
CA LEU A 635 -4.08 12.97 17.74
C LEU A 635 -2.66 12.67 17.27
N PHE A 636 -1.71 13.57 17.54
CA PHE A 636 -0.30 13.39 17.22
C PHE A 636 0.51 12.73 18.34
N LYS A 637 -0.15 12.34 19.44
CA LYS A 637 0.48 11.52 20.49
C LYS A 637 0.65 10.09 19.98
N ASP A 638 1.83 9.53 20.16
CA ASP A 638 2.18 8.19 19.69
C ASP A 638 1.17 7.12 20.19
N GLU A 639 0.71 7.23 21.45
CA GLU A 639 -0.29 6.33 22.03
C GLU A 639 -1.66 6.32 21.32
N VAL A 640 -1.98 7.40 20.61
CA VAL A 640 -3.18 7.54 19.78
C VAL A 640 -2.89 7.10 18.35
N LEU A 641 -1.84 7.65 17.74
CA LEU A 641 -1.43 7.35 16.36
C LEU A 641 -1.32 5.84 16.11
N ASP A 642 -0.73 5.10 17.05
CA ASP A 642 -0.36 3.71 16.82
C ASP A 642 -1.47 2.71 17.13
N THR A 643 -2.63 3.18 17.61
CA THR A 643 -3.61 2.29 18.23
C THR A 643 -5.05 2.54 17.79
N GLN A 644 -5.33 3.59 17.02
CA GLN A 644 -6.63 3.85 16.44
C GLN A 644 -6.51 4.48 15.06
N PHE A 645 -7.45 4.16 14.19
CA PHE A 645 -7.41 4.54 12.78
C PHE A 645 -8.84 4.71 12.25
N LEU A 646 -8.95 5.37 11.11
CA LEU A 646 -10.18 5.48 10.33
C LEU A 646 -10.13 4.54 9.12
N ILE A 647 -11.29 4.00 8.78
CA ILE A 647 -11.60 3.42 7.48
C ILE A 647 -12.50 4.42 6.76
N GLY A 648 -11.98 5.02 5.68
CA GLY A 648 -12.55 6.22 5.09
C GLY A 648 -12.49 7.39 6.07
N ASP A 649 -13.54 8.20 6.09
CA ASP A 649 -13.70 9.34 7.00
C ASP A 649 -14.78 9.06 8.05
N GLU A 650 -15.47 7.91 7.91
CA GLU A 650 -16.71 7.59 8.59
C GLU A 650 -16.54 6.69 9.81
N LEU A 651 -15.64 5.70 9.74
CA LEU A 651 -15.58 4.60 10.69
C LEU A 651 -14.25 4.56 11.43
N MET A 652 -14.28 4.82 12.74
CA MET A 652 -13.10 4.72 13.59
C MET A 652 -13.03 3.36 14.30
N ALA A 653 -11.86 2.75 14.28
CA ALA A 653 -11.55 1.52 14.99
C ALA A 653 -10.62 1.79 16.18
N THR A 654 -10.88 1.13 17.30
CA THR A 654 -10.06 1.25 18.53
C THR A 654 -9.72 -0.14 19.09
N PRO A 655 -8.95 -0.95 18.34
CA PRO A 655 -8.63 -2.34 18.71
C PRO A 655 -7.84 -2.44 20.02
N ILE A 656 -7.88 -3.62 20.66
CA ILE A 656 -7.02 -3.94 21.81
C ILE A 656 -5.79 -4.71 21.32
N LEU A 657 -4.62 -4.10 21.45
CA LEU A 657 -3.36 -4.57 20.86
C LEU A 657 -2.35 -5.08 21.90
N VAL A 658 -2.69 -5.04 23.19
CA VAL A 658 -1.79 -5.40 24.29
C VAL A 658 -2.19 -6.74 24.89
N GLU A 659 -1.20 -7.57 25.18
CA GLU A 659 -1.40 -8.88 25.78
C GLU A 659 -2.18 -8.82 27.09
N GLY A 660 -3.12 -9.75 27.28
CA GLY A 660 -3.92 -9.87 28.50
C GLY A 660 -4.98 -8.79 28.73
N GLN A 661 -5.00 -7.71 27.93
CA GLN A 661 -5.96 -6.63 28.11
C GLN A 661 -7.32 -6.94 27.44
N THR A 662 -8.39 -6.48 28.08
CA THR A 662 -9.77 -6.46 27.53
C THR A 662 -10.43 -5.09 27.66
N ILE A 663 -9.67 -4.10 28.13
CA ILE A 663 -10.08 -2.71 28.25
C ILE A 663 -8.88 -1.83 27.93
N ARG A 664 -9.12 -0.70 27.28
CA ARG A 664 -8.11 0.34 27.01
C ARG A 664 -8.75 1.72 27.06
N LYS A 665 -7.92 2.76 27.12
CA LYS A 665 -8.36 4.11 26.78
C LYS A 665 -8.16 4.35 25.28
N ALA A 666 -9.11 5.03 24.66
CA ALA A 666 -9.01 5.51 23.29
C ALA A 666 -9.48 6.96 23.24
N TYR A 667 -8.85 7.77 22.40
CA TYR A 667 -9.13 9.19 22.27
C TYR A 667 -10.19 9.43 21.20
N PHE A 668 -11.18 10.26 21.51
CA PHE A 668 -12.25 10.62 20.60
C PHE A 668 -12.18 12.13 20.36
N PRO A 669 -11.85 12.58 19.14
CA PRO A 669 -11.85 14.00 18.79
C PRO A 669 -13.23 14.62 18.94
N LYS A 670 -13.30 15.95 19.02
CA LYS A 670 -14.57 16.69 19.11
C LYS A 670 -15.48 16.38 17.91
N SER A 671 -16.46 15.51 18.14
CA SER A 671 -17.54 15.18 17.22
C SER A 671 -18.62 14.39 17.96
N TYR A 672 -19.74 14.13 17.30
CA TYR A 672 -20.59 13.04 17.72
C TYR A 672 -19.93 11.70 17.38
N TRP A 673 -19.90 10.80 18.36
CA TRP A 673 -19.42 9.43 18.15
C TRP A 673 -20.46 8.43 18.64
N TYR A 674 -20.82 7.48 17.78
CA TYR A 674 -21.77 6.43 18.10
C TYR A 674 -21.09 5.08 17.95
N HIS A 675 -21.27 4.18 18.92
CA HIS A 675 -20.82 2.80 18.77
C HIS A 675 -21.54 2.15 17.58
N PHE A 676 -20.78 1.66 16.60
CA PHE A 676 -21.29 1.33 15.27
C PHE A 676 -22.41 0.29 15.28
N LEU A 677 -22.29 -0.74 16.12
CA LEU A 677 -23.25 -1.84 16.18
C LEU A 677 -24.48 -1.53 17.04
N SER A 678 -24.30 -0.84 18.18
CA SER A 678 -25.37 -0.61 19.16
C SER A 678 -26.06 0.73 18.99
N GLY A 679 -25.48 1.69 18.27
CA GLY A 679 -25.97 3.06 18.16
C GLY A 679 -25.83 3.90 19.43
N SER A 680 -25.23 3.36 20.51
CA SER A 680 -25.06 4.10 21.75
C SER A 680 -24.11 5.29 21.52
N ARG A 681 -24.58 6.50 21.83
CA ARG A 681 -23.77 7.71 21.75
C ARG A 681 -22.71 7.72 22.86
N LEU A 682 -21.46 7.84 22.46
CA LEU A 682 -20.31 7.91 23.35
C LEU A 682 -19.97 9.37 23.72
N GLN A 683 -20.05 10.26 22.74
CA GLN A 683 -19.66 11.66 22.87
C GLN A 683 -20.63 12.58 22.11
N LYS A 684 -20.86 13.79 22.63
CA LYS A 684 -21.63 14.86 21.98
C LYS A 684 -20.70 15.90 21.34
N LEU A 685 -21.25 16.71 20.45
CA LEU A 685 -20.48 17.76 19.77
C LEU A 685 -19.93 18.84 20.72
N GLU A 686 -20.65 19.14 21.80
CA GLU A 686 -20.22 20.15 22.78
C GLU A 686 -19.06 19.65 23.66
N ASP A 687 -18.88 18.33 23.75
CA ASP A 687 -17.80 17.73 24.54
C ASP A 687 -16.46 18.00 23.82
N PRO A 688 -15.40 18.44 24.54
CA PRO A 688 -14.06 18.52 23.97
C PRO A 688 -13.56 17.12 23.59
N GLY A 689 -12.53 17.06 22.74
CA GLY A 689 -11.85 15.79 22.48
C GLY A 689 -11.31 15.19 23.77
N GLN A 690 -11.62 13.91 24.02
CA GLN A 690 -11.34 13.27 25.31
C GLN A 690 -11.13 11.75 25.20
N GLU A 691 -10.56 11.16 26.24
CA GLU A 691 -10.39 9.71 26.31
C GLU A 691 -11.63 9.01 26.86
N HIS A 692 -11.99 7.88 26.27
CA HIS A 692 -13.02 6.97 26.79
C HIS A 692 -12.46 5.57 27.01
N PHE A 693 -12.99 4.87 28.02
CA PHE A 693 -12.71 3.46 28.23
C PHE A 693 -13.46 2.61 27.19
N VAL A 694 -12.71 1.84 26.42
CA VAL A 694 -13.21 0.89 25.42
C VAL A 694 -12.98 -0.52 25.94
N MET A 695 -14.05 -1.30 26.04
CA MET A 695 -14.01 -2.71 26.44
C MET A 695 -14.22 -3.62 25.24
N CYS A 696 -13.45 -4.69 25.16
CA CYS A 696 -13.59 -5.72 24.13
C CYS A 696 -13.01 -7.02 24.65
N LYS A 697 -13.83 -8.06 24.82
CA LYS A 697 -13.36 -9.42 25.13
C LYS A 697 -12.81 -10.08 23.86
N TYR A 698 -12.11 -11.21 24.02
CA TYR A 698 -11.54 -11.94 22.88
C TYR A 698 -12.60 -12.42 21.88
N THR A 699 -13.81 -12.71 22.34
CA THR A 699 -14.91 -13.19 21.49
C THR A 699 -15.78 -12.07 20.92
N ASP A 700 -15.56 -10.82 21.31
CA ASP A 700 -16.40 -9.70 20.89
C ASP A 700 -16.12 -9.26 19.44
N TYR A 701 -17.02 -8.44 18.91
CA TYR A 701 -16.72 -7.63 17.74
C TYR A 701 -15.61 -6.63 18.08
N VAL A 702 -14.76 -6.33 17.10
CA VAL A 702 -13.79 -5.25 17.19
C VAL A 702 -14.52 -3.93 17.50
N PRO A 703 -14.01 -3.08 18.43
CA PRO A 703 -14.66 -1.82 18.77
C PRO A 703 -14.64 -0.84 17.59
N LEU A 704 -15.83 -0.50 17.11
CA LEU A 704 -16.05 0.39 15.97
C LEU A 704 -16.99 1.52 16.35
N TYR A 705 -16.69 2.71 15.86
CA TYR A 705 -17.44 3.92 16.13
C TYR A 705 -17.66 4.71 14.85
N ILE A 706 -18.91 5.03 14.54
CA ILE A 706 -19.26 5.85 13.39
C ILE A 706 -19.29 7.32 13.82
N LYS A 707 -18.63 8.18 13.02
CA LYS A 707 -18.61 9.63 13.18
C LYS A 707 -20.00 10.20 12.86
N GLY A 708 -20.45 11.21 13.61
CA GLY A 708 -21.66 11.95 13.25
C GLY A 708 -21.50 12.66 11.91
N GLY A 709 -22.55 12.67 11.09
CA GLY A 709 -22.50 13.16 9.72
C GLY A 709 -22.13 12.07 8.72
N SER A 710 -22.14 10.80 9.12
CA SER A 710 -21.77 9.68 8.24
C SER A 710 -22.90 8.67 8.07
N ILE A 711 -22.93 8.03 6.89
CA ILE A 711 -23.82 6.93 6.55
C ILE A 711 -22.99 5.74 6.08
N ILE A 712 -23.22 4.57 6.67
CA ILE A 712 -22.61 3.30 6.25
C ILE A 712 -23.71 2.32 5.87
N LEU A 713 -23.62 1.78 4.66
CA LEU A 713 -24.58 0.81 4.14
C LEU A 713 -24.11 -0.59 4.51
N GLN A 714 -24.87 -1.26 5.38
CA GLN A 714 -24.62 -2.65 5.75
C GLN A 714 -25.41 -3.60 4.85
N GLN A 715 -24.83 -4.72 4.43
CA GLN A 715 -25.53 -5.80 3.72
C GLN A 715 -26.09 -6.84 4.69
N ASN A 716 -27.17 -7.48 4.26
CA ASN A 716 -27.64 -8.69 4.93
C ASN A 716 -26.65 -9.84 4.71
N ILE A 717 -26.14 -10.39 5.81
CA ILE A 717 -25.13 -11.45 5.85
C ILE A 717 -25.72 -12.84 6.16
N THR A 718 -27.04 -12.97 6.13
CA THR A 718 -27.71 -14.26 6.35
C THR A 718 -27.31 -15.23 5.25
N GLN A 719 -26.75 -16.40 5.63
CA GLN A 719 -26.28 -17.45 4.72
C GLN A 719 -25.15 -17.03 3.76
N VAL A 720 -24.44 -15.93 4.01
CA VAL A 720 -23.29 -15.53 3.20
C VAL A 720 -22.08 -16.41 3.49
N LYS A 721 -21.51 -17.04 2.45
CA LYS A 721 -20.30 -17.88 2.50
C LYS A 721 -19.14 -17.29 1.69
N SER A 722 -19.40 -16.35 0.79
CA SER A 722 -18.42 -15.60 0.00
C SER A 722 -19.02 -14.26 -0.44
N VAL A 723 -18.24 -13.36 -1.06
CA VAL A 723 -18.80 -12.09 -1.54
C VAL A 723 -19.84 -12.28 -2.64
N LYS A 724 -19.81 -13.42 -3.34
CA LYS A 724 -20.78 -13.79 -4.39
C LYS A 724 -22.20 -13.98 -3.86
N ASP A 725 -22.35 -14.29 -2.57
CA ASP A 725 -23.66 -14.46 -1.94
C ASP A 725 -24.30 -13.11 -1.52
N LEU A 726 -23.55 -12.01 -1.61
CA LEU A 726 -24.00 -10.68 -1.17
C LEU A 726 -24.98 -10.05 -2.15
N LYS A 727 -26.26 -10.13 -1.79
CA LYS A 727 -27.34 -9.45 -2.51
C LYS A 727 -27.27 -7.94 -2.36
N ASN A 728 -27.95 -7.21 -3.25
CA ASN A 728 -28.14 -5.75 -3.14
C ASN A 728 -29.25 -5.39 -2.15
N HIS A 729 -29.18 -5.96 -0.94
CA HIS A 729 -30.11 -5.72 0.15
C HIS A 729 -29.37 -5.10 1.32
N TYR A 730 -29.74 -3.87 1.65
CA TYR A 730 -29.01 -2.99 2.55
C TYR A 730 -29.83 -2.56 3.76
N TYR A 731 -29.10 -2.24 4.83
CA TYR A 731 -29.51 -1.48 5.99
C TYR A 731 -28.64 -0.21 6.04
N ALA A 732 -29.25 0.97 6.06
CA ALA A 732 -28.48 2.21 6.20
C ALA A 732 -28.27 2.52 7.68
N VAL A 733 -27.01 2.57 8.12
CA VAL A 733 -26.61 3.06 9.43
C VAL A 733 -26.31 4.55 9.30
N ILE A 734 -27.17 5.38 9.87
CA ILE A 734 -27.13 6.85 9.73
C ILE A 734 -26.76 7.45 11.08
N ALA A 735 -25.62 8.10 11.17
CA ALA A 735 -25.17 8.79 12.38
C ALA A 735 -25.43 10.28 12.28
N ILE A 736 -26.40 10.81 13.03
CA ILE A 736 -26.70 12.24 13.00
C ILE A 736 -25.50 13.04 13.52
N GLY A 737 -25.05 13.99 12.70
CA GLY A 737 -23.98 14.93 13.00
C GLY A 737 -24.47 16.37 13.12
N GLU A 738 -23.52 17.31 13.14
CA GLU A 738 -23.78 18.75 13.03
C GLU A 738 -24.29 19.13 11.64
N LYS A 739 -23.70 18.53 10.61
CA LYS A 739 -24.08 18.66 9.21
C LYS A 739 -24.91 17.44 8.78
N ASP A 740 -25.50 17.56 7.60
CA ASP A 740 -26.15 16.45 6.91
C ASP A 740 -25.24 15.23 6.83
N SER A 741 -25.82 14.06 7.01
CA SER A 741 -25.06 12.82 6.99
C SER A 741 -24.86 12.34 5.55
N PHE A 742 -23.64 11.93 5.22
CA PHE A 742 -23.26 11.49 3.88
C PHE A 742 -22.68 10.08 3.89
N GLY A 743 -22.93 9.32 2.83
CA GLY A 743 -22.29 8.05 2.55
C GLY A 743 -22.41 7.66 1.08
N THR A 744 -21.80 6.54 0.72
CA THR A 744 -21.75 6.04 -0.66
C THR A 744 -22.27 4.61 -0.79
N MET A 745 -22.92 4.32 -1.92
CA MET A 745 -23.37 3.00 -2.32
C MET A 745 -22.95 2.72 -3.77
N ILE A 746 -22.86 1.44 -4.15
CA ILE A 746 -22.46 1.02 -5.49
C ILE A 746 -23.70 0.56 -6.27
N ASP A 747 -23.88 1.13 -7.46
CA ASP A 747 -24.93 0.84 -8.44
C ASP A 747 -24.48 -0.23 -9.43
N LEU A 748 -24.40 -1.47 -8.95
CA LEU A 748 -24.08 -2.67 -9.72
C LEU A 748 -24.99 -3.83 -9.29
N ASP A 749 -25.48 -4.62 -10.24
CA ASP A 749 -26.19 -5.90 -10.02
C ASP A 749 -25.24 -7.06 -9.71
N GLU A 750 -24.07 -7.07 -10.34
CA GLU A 750 -22.98 -8.01 -10.10
C GLU A 750 -21.62 -7.30 -10.04
N PHE A 751 -20.66 -7.94 -9.37
CA PHE A 751 -19.33 -7.40 -9.11
C PHE A 751 -18.25 -8.17 -9.88
N SER A 752 -18.54 -8.52 -11.13
CA SER A 752 -17.53 -9.09 -12.03
C SER A 752 -16.53 -8.01 -12.45
N ASP A 753 -15.27 -8.38 -12.66
CA ASP A 753 -14.20 -7.42 -12.99
C ASP A 753 -14.55 -6.60 -14.24
N GLN A 754 -15.11 -7.25 -15.25
CA GLN A 754 -15.56 -6.60 -16.49
C GLN A 754 -16.63 -5.54 -16.20
N LYS A 755 -17.64 -5.89 -15.40
CA LYS A 755 -18.74 -4.99 -15.06
C LYS A 755 -18.25 -3.78 -14.27
N ILE A 756 -17.33 -3.99 -13.32
CA ILE A 756 -16.70 -2.92 -12.55
C ILE A 756 -15.96 -1.96 -13.48
N VAL A 757 -15.10 -2.47 -14.37
CA VAL A 757 -14.34 -1.61 -15.30
C VAL A 757 -15.27 -0.84 -16.24
N GLU A 758 -16.33 -1.48 -16.76
CA GLU A 758 -17.26 -0.84 -17.69
C GLU A 758 -18.17 0.22 -17.05
N LYS A 759 -18.53 0.05 -15.79
CA LYS A 759 -19.58 0.85 -15.14
C LYS A 759 -19.07 1.79 -14.05
N CYS A 760 -17.92 1.52 -13.47
CA CYS A 760 -17.35 2.31 -12.39
C CYS A 760 -16.27 3.29 -12.84
N ASP A 761 -16.03 3.42 -14.15
CA ASP A 761 -15.17 4.48 -14.65
C ASP A 761 -15.70 5.86 -14.24
N GLN A 762 -14.79 6.76 -13.84
CA GLN A 762 -15.09 8.13 -13.40
C GLN A 762 -16.27 8.27 -12.41
N LEU A 763 -16.41 7.33 -11.46
CA LEU A 763 -17.46 7.33 -10.42
C LEU A 763 -18.89 7.04 -10.91
N ASN A 764 -19.08 6.61 -12.16
CA ASN A 764 -20.40 6.39 -12.77
C ASN A 764 -21.27 5.33 -12.06
N CYS A 765 -20.66 4.45 -11.25
CA CYS A 765 -21.37 3.45 -10.45
C CYS A 765 -21.57 3.86 -8.98
N ILE A 766 -21.21 5.09 -8.59
CA ILE A 766 -21.35 5.55 -7.20
C ILE A 766 -22.66 6.33 -7.03
N LEU A 767 -23.39 5.96 -5.99
CA LEU A 767 -24.57 6.66 -5.50
C LEU A 767 -24.22 7.37 -4.19
N ASN A 768 -24.44 8.68 -4.18
CA ASN A 768 -24.42 9.50 -2.98
C ASN A 768 -25.70 9.27 -2.19
N VAL A 769 -25.55 8.93 -0.92
CA VAL A 769 -26.64 8.73 0.04
C VAL A 769 -26.55 9.86 1.05
N ASN A 770 -27.62 10.65 1.17
CA ASN A 770 -27.67 11.79 2.10
C ASN A 770 -28.81 11.63 3.09
N PHE A 771 -28.62 12.17 4.29
CA PHE A 771 -29.66 12.31 5.29
C PHE A 771 -29.59 13.68 5.94
N SER A 772 -30.64 14.47 5.79
CA SER A 772 -30.75 15.82 6.33
C SER A 772 -31.89 15.86 7.35
N LYS A 773 -31.68 16.46 8.52
CA LYS A 773 -32.73 16.60 9.56
C LYS A 773 -32.97 18.07 9.88
N GLN A 774 -34.21 18.52 9.79
CA GLN A 774 -34.67 19.86 10.19
C GLN A 774 -35.88 19.73 11.11
N ASP A 775 -35.73 20.16 12.36
CA ASP A 775 -36.77 20.06 13.39
C ASP A 775 -37.37 18.64 13.53
N ASN A 776 -38.66 18.51 13.21
CA ASN A 776 -39.47 17.29 13.25
C ASN A 776 -39.58 16.61 11.88
N GLN A 777 -38.76 17.02 10.90
CA GLN A 777 -38.71 16.43 9.58
C GLN A 777 -37.27 15.96 9.26
N ALA A 778 -37.14 14.85 8.54
CA ALA A 778 -35.88 14.45 7.93
C ALA A 778 -36.10 14.02 6.48
N GLU A 779 -35.06 14.16 5.67
CA GLU A 779 -35.04 13.76 4.28
C GLU A 779 -33.88 12.79 4.06
N PHE A 780 -34.18 11.63 3.49
CA PHE A 780 -33.21 10.64 3.05
C PHE A 780 -33.21 10.62 1.52
N THR A 781 -32.07 10.91 0.91
CA THR A 781 -31.95 10.99 -0.54
C THR A 781 -30.86 10.09 -1.10
N ILE A 782 -31.08 9.59 -2.31
CA ILE A 782 -30.09 8.83 -3.06
C ILE A 782 -30.01 9.43 -4.46
N VAL A 783 -28.80 9.80 -4.87
CA VAL A 783 -28.51 10.47 -6.14
C VAL A 783 -27.22 9.89 -6.71
N ARG A 784 -27.11 9.77 -8.03
CA ARG A 784 -25.81 9.43 -8.63
C ARG A 784 -24.76 10.51 -8.42
N ALA A 785 -23.52 10.09 -8.18
CA ALA A 785 -22.42 11.00 -7.90
C ALA A 785 -22.05 11.90 -9.09
N ASP A 786 -22.26 11.42 -10.32
CA ASP A 786 -22.07 12.15 -11.58
C ASP A 786 -23.24 13.10 -11.93
N ASN A 787 -24.26 13.20 -11.07
CA ASN A 787 -25.54 13.87 -11.35
C ASN A 787 -26.26 13.33 -12.61
N GLY A 788 -25.95 12.08 -13.01
CA GLY A 788 -26.57 11.39 -14.12
C GLY A 788 -27.99 10.93 -13.83
N GLY A 789 -28.52 10.11 -14.75
CA GLY A 789 -29.86 9.52 -14.64
C GLY A 789 -30.07 8.62 -13.42
N PRO A 790 -31.20 7.90 -13.34
CA PRO A 790 -31.50 7.04 -12.20
C PRO A 790 -30.50 5.90 -11.98
N ALA A 791 -30.54 5.27 -10.80
CA ALA A 791 -29.83 4.01 -10.55
C ALA A 791 -30.17 2.98 -11.64
N SER A 792 -29.15 2.29 -12.12
CA SER A 792 -29.26 1.35 -13.24
C SER A 792 -29.76 -0.02 -12.80
N TYR A 793 -29.65 -0.34 -11.50
CA TYR A 793 -29.96 -1.68 -10.97
C TYR A 793 -30.93 -1.62 -9.78
N PRO A 794 -31.71 -2.70 -9.56
CA PRO A 794 -32.55 -2.81 -8.38
C PRO A 794 -31.67 -2.95 -7.13
N LEU A 795 -31.56 -1.85 -6.40
CA LEU A 795 -30.97 -1.80 -5.07
C LEU A 795 -32.11 -1.74 -4.07
N PHE A 796 -31.98 -2.45 -2.96
CA PHE A 796 -33.01 -2.56 -1.93
C PHE A 796 -32.50 -2.07 -0.59
N ILE A 797 -33.06 -0.99 -0.07
CA ILE A 797 -32.85 -0.58 1.33
C ILE A 797 -34.08 -0.97 2.12
N SER A 798 -33.88 -1.82 3.12
CA SER A 798 -34.96 -2.42 3.91
C SER A 798 -35.11 -1.81 5.30
N ARG A 799 -34.06 -1.10 5.75
CA ARG A 799 -33.97 -0.58 7.10
C ARG A 799 -33.14 0.69 7.16
N LEU A 800 -33.63 1.68 7.89
CA LEU A 800 -32.85 2.84 8.32
C LEU A 800 -32.63 2.72 9.83
N LYS A 801 -31.36 2.61 10.24
CA LYS A 801 -30.92 2.66 11.64
C LYS A 801 -30.36 4.05 11.89
N ILE A 802 -31.15 4.92 12.51
CA ILE A 802 -30.76 6.32 12.71
C ILE A 802 -30.31 6.51 14.16
N TYR A 803 -29.05 6.89 14.35
CA TYR A 803 -28.43 7.15 15.65
C TYR A 803 -28.48 8.64 15.99
N GLY A 804 -28.83 8.96 17.23
CA GLY A 804 -28.90 10.34 17.71
C GLY A 804 -30.27 11.01 17.52
N LEU A 805 -31.28 10.26 17.03
CA LEU A 805 -32.68 10.70 17.09
C LEU A 805 -33.23 10.48 18.51
N PRO A 806 -33.92 11.46 19.13
CA PRO A 806 -34.68 11.21 20.36
C PRO A 806 -35.79 10.18 20.11
N PRO A 807 -36.26 9.45 21.14
CA PRO A 807 -37.38 8.53 20.98
C PRO A 807 -38.62 9.31 20.54
N SER A 808 -39.13 9.03 19.36
CA SER A 808 -40.39 9.59 18.86
C SER A 808 -41.55 8.65 19.22
N GLN A 809 -42.74 9.20 19.45
CA GLN A 809 -43.91 8.35 19.72
C GLN A 809 -44.44 7.74 18.42
N THR A 810 -44.30 8.47 17.31
CA THR A 810 -44.75 8.06 15.97
C THR A 810 -43.85 8.62 14.88
N ILE A 811 -43.62 7.84 13.81
CA ILE A 811 -42.92 8.28 12.59
C ILE A 811 -43.86 8.06 11.40
N LYS A 812 -44.12 9.12 10.62
CA LYS A 812 -44.83 9.04 9.35
C LYS A 812 -43.82 9.15 8.21
N CYS A 813 -43.91 8.25 7.23
CA CYS A 813 -43.12 8.31 6.02
C CYS A 813 -43.98 8.83 4.86
N SER A 814 -43.40 9.71 4.04
CA SER A 814 -43.91 10.02 2.71
C SER A 814 -42.74 9.97 1.73
N SER A 815 -42.94 9.38 0.56
CA SER A 815 -41.88 9.27 -0.45
C SER A 815 -42.44 9.60 -1.82
N ASN A 816 -41.55 9.89 -2.77
CA ASN A 816 -41.94 10.03 -4.19
C ASN A 816 -42.36 8.67 -4.84
N LYS A 817 -42.31 7.57 -4.09
CA LYS A 817 -42.88 6.24 -4.38
C LYS A 817 -43.80 5.76 -3.24
N ILE A 818 -44.63 4.74 -3.50
CA ILE A 818 -45.41 4.08 -2.43
C ILE A 818 -44.41 3.33 -1.54
N VAL A 819 -44.24 3.78 -0.29
CA VAL A 819 -43.41 3.12 0.72
C VAL A 819 -44.17 3.18 2.04
N GLU A 820 -44.65 2.04 2.53
CA GLU A 820 -45.15 1.93 3.91
C GLU A 820 -43.97 1.65 4.86
N CYS A 821 -43.86 2.46 5.90
CA CYS A 821 -42.88 2.27 6.96
C CYS A 821 -43.55 1.74 8.22
N SER A 822 -42.90 0.79 8.88
CA SER A 822 -43.22 0.43 10.27
C SER A 822 -42.09 0.91 11.19
N TYR A 823 -42.48 1.60 12.26
CA TYR A 823 -41.56 2.04 13.31
C TYR A 823 -41.53 0.98 14.41
N SER A 824 -40.33 0.51 14.74
CA SER A 824 -40.13 -0.38 15.89
C SER A 824 -39.16 0.26 16.87
N ASN A 825 -39.59 0.43 18.12
CA ASN A 825 -38.70 0.71 19.24
C ASN A 825 -38.06 -0.61 19.70
N GLU A 826 -37.33 -1.28 18.81
CA GLU A 826 -36.50 -2.43 19.16
C GLU A 826 -35.19 -1.92 19.78
N ASN A 827 -35.25 -1.46 21.03
CA ASN A 827 -34.20 -1.59 22.07
C ASN A 827 -34.42 -0.62 23.24
N THR A 828 -33.91 -1.01 24.41
CA THR A 828 -33.90 -0.27 25.69
C THR A 828 -32.98 0.95 25.72
N PHE A 829 -32.41 1.38 24.59
CA PHE A 829 -31.47 2.50 24.51
C PHE A 829 -32.14 3.75 23.89
N PRO A 830 -32.09 4.92 24.56
CA PRO A 830 -33.00 6.04 24.29
C PRO A 830 -32.74 6.86 23.01
N TYR A 831 -31.99 6.40 22.00
CA TYR A 831 -31.69 7.22 20.80
C TYR A 831 -31.49 6.44 19.48
N ILE A 832 -32.31 5.41 19.24
CA ILE A 832 -32.25 4.59 18.01
C ILE A 832 -33.65 4.53 17.38
N SER A 833 -33.76 5.00 16.14
CA SER A 833 -34.96 4.76 15.33
C SER A 833 -34.66 3.67 14.31
N ASN A 834 -35.38 2.54 14.42
CA ASN A 834 -35.32 1.45 13.47
C ASN A 834 -36.57 1.49 12.58
N ILE A 835 -36.40 2.03 11.37
CA ILE A 835 -37.49 2.17 10.39
C ILE A 835 -37.38 1.00 9.42
N GLN A 836 -38.34 0.09 9.46
CA GLN A 836 -38.48 -0.97 8.47
C GLN A 836 -39.31 -0.45 7.29
N LEU A 837 -38.79 -0.67 6.09
CA LEU A 837 -39.45 -0.30 4.83
C LEU A 837 -40.13 -1.57 4.29
N ASN A 838 -41.46 -1.66 4.39
CA ASN A 838 -42.21 -2.92 4.24
C ASN A 838 -42.09 -3.54 2.84
N GLU A 839 -41.98 -2.71 1.80
CA GLU A 839 -41.72 -3.13 0.41
C GLU A 839 -40.27 -2.87 -0.02
N GLY A 840 -39.44 -2.36 0.90
CA GLY A 840 -38.13 -1.73 0.70
C GLY A 840 -38.08 -0.68 -0.41
N ILE A 841 -36.95 0.02 -0.51
CA ILE A 841 -36.74 0.97 -1.61
C ILE A 841 -36.21 0.18 -2.78
N GLY A 842 -37.06 -0.29 -3.69
CA GLY A 842 -36.62 -0.70 -5.03
C GLY A 842 -36.24 0.56 -5.82
N LEU A 843 -34.95 0.75 -6.11
CA LEU A 843 -34.49 1.86 -6.96
C LEU A 843 -34.80 1.64 -8.46
N GLU A 844 -35.99 1.14 -8.83
CA GLU A 844 -36.50 1.23 -10.21
C GLU A 844 -37.17 2.60 -10.40
N PHE A 845 -36.41 3.60 -10.80
CA PHE A 845 -36.91 4.97 -10.89
C PHE A 845 -37.78 5.23 -12.12
N GLY A 846 -38.85 6.01 -11.93
CA GLY A 846 -39.63 6.60 -13.02
C GLY A 846 -38.87 7.75 -13.71
N GLU A 847 -39.19 7.96 -14.99
CA GLU A 847 -38.36 8.52 -16.06
C GLU A 847 -37.91 10.00 -16.00
N THR A 848 -37.97 10.75 -14.89
CA THR A 848 -37.77 12.21 -14.99
C THR A 848 -36.82 12.93 -14.03
N THR A 849 -36.39 12.38 -12.89
CA THR A 849 -35.60 13.19 -11.91
C THR A 849 -34.31 12.57 -11.37
N GLY A 850 -34.03 11.28 -11.54
CA GLY A 850 -32.76 10.66 -11.11
C GLY A 850 -32.49 10.64 -9.59
N VAL A 851 -33.43 11.12 -8.76
CA VAL A 851 -33.28 11.28 -7.30
C VAL A 851 -34.34 10.47 -6.55
N PHE A 852 -33.91 9.65 -5.58
CA PHE A 852 -34.83 9.05 -4.60
C PHE A 852 -34.97 10.00 -3.43
N LYS A 853 -36.20 10.18 -2.93
CA LYS A 853 -36.47 11.02 -1.76
C LYS A 853 -37.50 10.38 -0.86
N LEU A 854 -37.09 10.11 0.38
CA LEU A 854 -37.94 9.69 1.49
C LEU A 854 -37.96 10.79 2.55
N THR A 855 -39.15 11.28 2.85
CA THR A 855 -39.40 12.24 3.92
C THR A 855 -39.93 11.52 5.15
N LEU A 856 -39.33 11.78 6.29
CA LEU A 856 -39.72 11.29 7.60
C LEU A 856 -40.28 12.45 8.43
N GLN A 857 -41.48 12.30 8.97
CA GLN A 857 -42.05 13.23 9.94
C GLN A 857 -42.12 12.56 11.32
N PHE A 858 -41.54 13.22 12.32
CA PHE A 858 -41.46 12.76 13.71
C PHE A 858 -42.52 13.49 14.55
N SER A 859 -43.31 12.74 15.32
CA SER A 859 -44.26 13.29 16.31
C SER A 859 -44.20 12.63 17.67
#